data_AF-A0A4Y2Q6N5-F1
#
_entry.id   AF-A0A4Y2Q6N5-F1
#
_cell.length_a   1.000
_cell.length_b   1.000
_cell.length_c   1.000
_cell.angle_alpha   90.00
_cell.angle_beta   90.00
_cell.angle_gamma   90.00
#
_symmetry.space_group_name_H-M   'P 1'
#
loop_
_entity.id
_entity.type
_entity.pdbx_description
1 polymer ?
#
loop_
_entity_poly.entity_id
_entity_poly.type
_entity_poly.pdbx_seq_one_letter_code
_entity_poly.pdbx_strand_id
1 'polypeptide(L)'
;KTCPAMSPPRHGSMTCSTPDNVFETECHFSCDHGYTLVGSKKRTCLAISLWDGLQALCRPVSCSPLKPIPNGIISPTKCTKGKSSYNDECTYECKPGFKLDGPKLRRCVDSGEWSDGELPTTCVDIESPVIKCPENIVVDADFNDASAMVEWPTPQTFDNSGEPVTLTVIPAIVSPRRFDIGVALVLYAAEDRARNRARCNFTVTVRDVEPPTVDRCVSPPTVLSRVLPVSVTWEEPLFSDNSGKPISSWRSHEKPASFPLGTTDIIYEVKDESGNNNTCIITITVQEHACAFPADPMNGRANCTEAENGVFCSLTCNEGYGFALKTPPFYFCAYDGIWQPAEYLPFPDCSITFYSNSIYKIGTVSVTSEGLTCEDNFLLAQLEKHLERKISNRVSLVCRKNVICEVENMIAECEDIRDKMEEESNSIFFRRRRAFNKTMDGGIFRYKRGVPMPHLLAKSMAMNRSSSFGSQESPLIEPPNLLETSSVLNFGNTFYSPTEDSSHIDLGPLKTNLDTAPASTLMNADGLPNKIELEFQLKGKIAETSEERREQNSLMNSVQEAMQFLQDAAYSGELDVSLGNKRLHVEYVKFDEEEPMFVCEPGTVAQGNICLKCPVGTHFNVIYETCEACPLGTYQFLEGQFSCLVCPDRTSTTAGQSKSLGECKAQCLPGSFSATGLEPCETCPIGSYQPTYAQQECIPCPPGTATHRRGVRSSTECRLPCPPGEVSRIGLQPCFPCPDGFFQPHKGEKSCFKCPNNTRTGMQGAKDMNACEGVTQETAKKTIPESAELTINDCFSVPCLHGASCQALEIGFSCVCQPGYTGIYCELEVDECESKPCLNGGSCQDEINAYKCFCTPGYSGEHCEIDVDDCLFEPCFNGATCFDRINGFYCKCPAGFVGPLCQYNIDECISNPCQNDGFCVDLIANYTCDCMLGFEGRNCEINIDDCASSPCKNNATCVDDVMFFKCECLAGYEGELCEIDINECQPQPCMNGATCVDKIAAFKCLCPPSYVGDLCETELSSDFLLHFPSSGILDFVQLDYLPRELSEVTVCFWMLTTDKLHYGTPISYATDEADNLLTLTDYSG
;
A
#
# COMPACT_ATOMS: atom_id res chain seq x y z
N LYS A 1 -134.67 -122.69 -18.97
CA LYS A 1 -134.66 -121.66 -17.90
C LYS A 1 -133.76 -120.51 -18.36
N THR A 2 -133.98 -119.29 -17.88
CA THR A 2 -133.30 -118.05 -18.32
C THR A 2 -132.79 -117.28 -17.11
N CYS A 3 -131.67 -116.57 -17.25
CA CYS A 3 -131.10 -115.72 -16.21
C CYS A 3 -131.88 -114.39 -16.08
N PRO A 4 -131.83 -113.72 -14.91
CA PRO A 4 -132.32 -112.35 -14.76
C PRO A 4 -131.61 -111.38 -15.71
N ALA A 5 -132.32 -110.39 -16.26
CA ALA A 5 -131.71 -109.39 -17.15
C ALA A 5 -130.72 -108.48 -16.40
N MET A 6 -129.60 -108.14 -17.04
CA MET A 6 -128.62 -107.15 -16.55
C MET A 6 -128.77 -105.80 -17.26
N SER A 7 -128.08 -104.77 -16.75
CA SER A 7 -128.02 -103.42 -17.33
C SER A 7 -126.59 -102.87 -17.34
N PRO A 8 -126.24 -101.96 -18.26
CA PRO A 8 -124.91 -101.37 -18.35
C PRO A 8 -124.55 -100.49 -17.14
N PRO A 9 -123.26 -100.40 -16.77
CA PRO A 9 -122.78 -99.48 -15.74
C PRO A 9 -122.90 -98.02 -16.20
N ARG A 10 -123.02 -97.09 -15.24
CA ARG A 10 -122.98 -95.65 -15.56
C ARG A 10 -121.59 -95.25 -16.06
N HIS A 11 -121.56 -94.39 -17.09
CA HIS A 11 -120.35 -93.98 -17.81
C HIS A 11 -119.60 -95.15 -18.47
N GLY A 12 -120.38 -96.11 -18.98
CA GLY A 12 -119.91 -97.28 -19.68
C GLY A 12 -121.02 -97.98 -20.46
N SER A 13 -120.65 -99.04 -21.17
CA SER A 13 -121.55 -99.79 -22.04
C SER A 13 -121.54 -101.29 -21.70
N MET A 14 -122.59 -102.00 -22.13
CA MET A 14 -122.71 -103.46 -22.03
C MET A 14 -123.27 -104.02 -23.33
N THR A 15 -122.64 -105.09 -23.83
CA THR A 15 -123.09 -105.83 -25.03
C THR A 15 -123.13 -107.33 -24.72
N CYS A 16 -124.21 -108.01 -25.13
CA CYS A 16 -124.46 -109.42 -24.82
C CYS A 16 -124.63 -110.27 -26.08
N SER A 17 -124.24 -111.56 -26.03
CA SER A 17 -124.20 -112.46 -27.18
C SER A 17 -125.58 -112.92 -27.67
N THR A 18 -126.59 -112.98 -26.79
CA THR A 18 -128.00 -113.23 -27.13
C THR A 18 -128.92 -112.32 -26.31
N PRO A 19 -130.13 -111.96 -26.81
CA PRO A 19 -131.03 -111.06 -26.09
C PRO A 19 -131.87 -111.76 -25.00
N ASP A 20 -132.18 -113.04 -25.17
CA ASP A 20 -133.18 -113.75 -24.35
C ASP A 20 -132.65 -114.27 -23.00
N ASN A 21 -131.38 -113.98 -22.69
CA ASN A 21 -130.70 -114.37 -21.44
C ASN A 21 -130.81 -115.87 -21.13
N VAL A 22 -130.78 -116.69 -22.18
CA VAL A 22 -130.71 -118.16 -22.08
C VAL A 22 -129.33 -118.60 -21.56
N PHE A 23 -129.25 -119.86 -21.13
CA PHE A 23 -127.98 -120.50 -20.76
C PHE A 23 -126.90 -120.27 -21.84
N GLU A 24 -125.66 -120.00 -21.41
CA GLU A 24 -124.49 -119.65 -22.23
C GLU A 24 -124.51 -118.26 -22.90
N THR A 25 -125.48 -117.39 -22.57
CA THR A 25 -125.39 -115.96 -22.93
C THR A 25 -124.23 -115.29 -22.19
N GLU A 26 -123.43 -114.50 -22.90
CA GLU A 26 -122.26 -113.79 -22.35
C GLU A 26 -122.39 -112.27 -22.57
N CYS A 27 -122.05 -111.46 -21.57
CA CYS A 27 -122.09 -110.00 -21.62
C CYS A 27 -120.73 -109.38 -21.30
N HIS A 28 -120.30 -108.39 -22.10
CA HIS A 28 -119.05 -107.63 -21.96
C HIS A 28 -119.29 -106.19 -21.50
N PHE A 29 -118.27 -105.58 -20.88
CA PHE A 29 -118.34 -104.22 -20.30
C PHE A 29 -117.15 -103.32 -20.69
N SER A 30 -117.38 -102.02 -20.84
CA SER A 30 -116.36 -100.97 -21.08
C SER A 30 -116.79 -99.62 -20.48
N CYS A 31 -115.85 -98.67 -20.34
CA CYS A 31 -116.09 -97.31 -19.82
C CYS A 31 -115.84 -96.23 -20.89
N ASP A 32 -116.41 -95.05 -20.67
CA ASP A 32 -116.21 -93.85 -21.51
C ASP A 32 -114.82 -93.21 -21.28
N HIS A 33 -114.33 -92.44 -22.26
CA HIS A 33 -113.05 -91.72 -22.14
C HIS A 33 -113.01 -90.79 -20.92
N GLY A 34 -111.84 -90.71 -20.28
CA GLY A 34 -111.64 -90.01 -19.01
C GLY A 34 -112.02 -90.83 -17.77
N TYR A 35 -112.60 -92.03 -17.95
CA TYR A 35 -112.92 -92.98 -16.88
C TYR A 35 -112.24 -94.34 -17.10
N THR A 36 -111.84 -95.00 -16.01
CA THR A 36 -111.22 -96.33 -15.99
C THR A 36 -112.13 -97.38 -15.34
N LEU A 37 -112.06 -98.62 -15.85
CA LEU A 37 -112.93 -99.75 -15.49
C LEU A 37 -112.46 -100.45 -14.21
N VAL A 38 -113.39 -100.68 -13.28
CA VAL A 38 -113.19 -101.42 -12.04
C VAL A 38 -114.27 -102.50 -11.93
N GLY A 39 -113.88 -103.78 -11.97
CA GLY A 39 -114.79 -104.93 -11.93
C GLY A 39 -114.60 -105.90 -13.10
N SER A 40 -115.48 -106.90 -13.26
CA SER A 40 -115.32 -107.92 -14.31
C SER A 40 -115.72 -107.39 -15.70
N LYS A 41 -114.79 -107.43 -16.65
CA LYS A 41 -114.99 -107.00 -18.05
C LYS A 41 -115.91 -107.93 -18.87
N LYS A 42 -116.29 -109.09 -18.31
CA LYS A 42 -117.17 -110.10 -18.90
C LYS A 42 -117.96 -110.82 -17.79
N ARG A 43 -119.20 -111.26 -18.08
CA ARG A 43 -120.05 -112.11 -17.22
C ARG A 43 -120.92 -113.05 -18.08
N THR A 44 -121.19 -114.26 -17.62
CA THR A 44 -121.85 -115.34 -18.40
C THR A 44 -122.98 -116.03 -17.63
N CYS A 45 -124.09 -116.37 -18.32
CA CYS A 45 -125.31 -116.97 -17.77
C CYS A 45 -125.19 -118.50 -17.66
N LEU A 46 -125.27 -119.02 -16.43
CA LEU A 46 -125.07 -120.43 -16.08
C LEU A 46 -126.38 -121.24 -16.11
N ALA A 47 -126.30 -122.56 -16.26
CA ALA A 47 -127.47 -123.47 -16.38
C ALA A 47 -128.44 -123.40 -15.18
N ILE A 48 -127.93 -123.02 -14.00
CA ILE A 48 -128.72 -122.76 -12.78
C ILE A 48 -129.52 -121.45 -12.83
N SER A 49 -129.42 -120.68 -13.91
CA SER A 49 -130.11 -119.40 -14.15
C SER A 49 -129.60 -118.21 -13.31
N LEU A 50 -128.27 -118.11 -13.18
CA LEU A 50 -127.54 -117.02 -12.53
C LEU A 50 -126.31 -116.61 -13.36
N TRP A 51 -125.84 -115.37 -13.20
CA TRP A 51 -124.63 -114.84 -13.84
C TRP A 51 -123.39 -115.00 -12.97
N ASP A 52 -122.25 -115.40 -13.55
CA ASP A 52 -120.94 -115.40 -12.88
C ASP A 52 -120.36 -113.97 -12.72
N GLY A 53 -119.14 -113.84 -12.18
CA GLY A 53 -118.38 -112.58 -12.15
C GLY A 53 -118.87 -111.46 -11.21
N LEU A 54 -118.10 -110.38 -11.14
CA LEU A 54 -118.39 -109.17 -10.34
C LEU A 54 -119.00 -108.05 -11.20
N GLN A 55 -119.74 -107.14 -10.57
CA GLN A 55 -120.28 -105.96 -11.27
C GLN A 55 -119.17 -104.99 -11.68
N ALA A 56 -119.26 -104.44 -12.89
CA ALA A 56 -118.36 -103.40 -13.40
C ALA A 56 -118.82 -101.99 -13.01
N LEU A 57 -117.86 -101.07 -12.81
CA LEU A 57 -118.04 -99.63 -12.57
C LEU A 57 -116.90 -98.83 -13.23
N CYS A 58 -117.08 -97.50 -13.34
CA CYS A 58 -116.15 -96.58 -14.00
C CYS A 58 -115.76 -95.41 -13.06
N ARG A 59 -114.48 -95.00 -13.03
CA ARG A 59 -113.96 -93.88 -12.18
C ARG A 59 -112.99 -92.93 -12.91
N PRO A 60 -112.95 -91.62 -12.60
CA PRO A 60 -112.16 -90.61 -13.34
C PRO A 60 -110.66 -90.52 -12.97
N VAL A 61 -109.87 -89.86 -13.83
CA VAL A 61 -108.38 -89.68 -13.78
C VAL A 61 -107.95 -88.26 -13.32
N SER A 62 -106.73 -88.11 -12.76
CA SER A 62 -106.17 -86.82 -12.29
C SER A 62 -104.64 -86.78 -12.18
N CYS A 63 -104.00 -85.65 -12.52
CA CYS A 63 -102.54 -85.41 -12.45
C CYS A 63 -102.05 -84.80 -11.11
N SER A 64 -100.73 -84.72 -10.91
CA SER A 64 -100.05 -84.16 -9.72
C SER A 64 -99.69 -82.66 -9.86
N PRO A 65 -99.39 -81.92 -8.77
CA PRO A 65 -99.02 -80.49 -8.85
C PRO A 65 -97.59 -80.25 -9.38
N LEU A 66 -97.38 -79.10 -10.03
CA LEU A 66 -96.08 -78.63 -10.54
C LEU A 66 -95.24 -77.92 -9.45
N LYS A 67 -93.91 -77.98 -9.57
CA LYS A 67 -92.95 -77.36 -8.64
C LYS A 67 -92.68 -75.88 -9.01
N PRO A 68 -92.64 -74.94 -8.05
CA PRO A 68 -92.26 -73.54 -8.30
C PRO A 68 -90.77 -73.39 -8.62
N ILE A 69 -90.42 -72.32 -9.34
CA ILE A 69 -89.04 -72.02 -9.80
C ILE A 69 -88.59 -70.61 -9.34
N PRO A 70 -87.29 -70.37 -9.08
CA PRO A 70 -86.78 -69.04 -8.71
C PRO A 70 -87.07 -67.99 -9.78
N ASN A 71 -87.49 -66.79 -9.35
CA ASN A 71 -87.88 -65.66 -10.21
C ASN A 71 -88.91 -65.96 -11.33
N GLY A 72 -89.62 -67.09 -11.25
CA GLY A 72 -90.76 -67.41 -12.08
C GLY A 72 -92.07 -67.60 -11.30
N ILE A 73 -93.18 -67.62 -12.03
CA ILE A 73 -94.56 -67.71 -11.55
C ILE A 73 -95.27 -68.81 -12.36
N ILE A 74 -96.21 -69.53 -11.73
CA ILE A 74 -97.01 -70.58 -12.36
C ILE A 74 -98.49 -70.23 -12.30
N SER A 75 -99.18 -70.34 -13.43
CA SER A 75 -100.61 -70.01 -13.58
C SER A 75 -101.38 -71.11 -14.32
N PRO A 76 -102.67 -71.36 -14.00
CA PRO A 76 -103.43 -70.89 -12.84
C PRO A 76 -103.00 -71.58 -11.54
N THR A 77 -103.28 -70.96 -10.39
CA THR A 77 -102.80 -71.41 -9.06
C THR A 77 -103.26 -72.82 -8.63
N LYS A 78 -104.28 -73.40 -9.27
CA LYS A 78 -104.65 -74.82 -9.04
C LYS A 78 -103.49 -75.78 -9.35
N CYS A 79 -102.67 -75.45 -10.36
CA CYS A 79 -101.55 -76.25 -10.84
C CYS A 79 -100.45 -76.50 -9.80
N THR A 80 -100.36 -75.69 -8.74
CA THR A 80 -99.32 -75.80 -7.69
C THR A 80 -99.86 -76.26 -6.34
N LYS A 81 -101.19 -76.45 -6.20
CA LYS A 81 -101.84 -76.76 -4.91
C LYS A 81 -102.87 -77.89 -4.94
N GLY A 82 -103.38 -78.28 -6.11
CA GLY A 82 -104.40 -79.33 -6.26
C GLY A 82 -104.00 -80.40 -7.27
N LYS A 83 -104.75 -81.51 -7.30
CA LYS A 83 -104.67 -82.47 -8.41
C LYS A 83 -105.43 -81.91 -9.61
N SER A 84 -104.76 -81.73 -10.73
CA SER A 84 -105.36 -81.23 -11.97
C SER A 84 -106.21 -82.32 -12.63
N SER A 85 -107.30 -81.93 -13.28
CA SER A 85 -108.16 -82.85 -14.04
C SER A 85 -107.59 -83.12 -15.43
N TYR A 86 -108.05 -84.19 -16.08
CA TYR A 86 -107.73 -84.47 -17.48
C TYR A 86 -107.99 -83.24 -18.38
N ASN A 87 -107.02 -82.94 -19.25
CA ASN A 87 -106.97 -81.78 -20.16
C ASN A 87 -106.81 -80.39 -19.49
N ASP A 88 -106.44 -80.32 -18.20
CA ASP A 88 -106.02 -79.05 -17.58
C ASP A 88 -104.68 -78.54 -18.13
N GLU A 89 -104.56 -77.22 -18.26
CA GLU A 89 -103.37 -76.51 -18.75
C GLU A 89 -102.75 -75.60 -17.67
N CYS A 90 -101.41 -75.48 -17.68
CA CYS A 90 -100.60 -74.72 -16.74
C CYS A 90 -99.40 -74.06 -17.43
N THR A 91 -99.08 -72.80 -17.11
CA THR A 91 -97.98 -72.03 -17.73
C THR A 91 -96.95 -71.50 -16.73
N TYR A 92 -95.72 -71.32 -17.21
CA TYR A 92 -94.60 -70.65 -16.52
C TYR A 92 -94.35 -69.24 -17.08
N GLU A 93 -93.93 -68.29 -16.24
CA GLU A 93 -93.59 -66.92 -16.65
C GLU A 93 -92.53 -66.31 -15.71
N CYS A 94 -91.53 -65.60 -16.23
CA CYS A 94 -90.49 -64.94 -15.42
C CYS A 94 -90.89 -63.53 -14.98
N LYS A 95 -90.29 -63.04 -13.88
CA LYS A 95 -90.32 -61.63 -13.50
C LYS A 95 -89.57 -60.74 -14.52
N PRO A 96 -89.87 -59.43 -14.59
CA PRO A 96 -89.01 -58.46 -15.28
C PRO A 96 -87.56 -58.54 -14.81
N GLY A 97 -86.62 -58.23 -15.70
CA GLY A 97 -85.17 -58.47 -15.53
C GLY A 97 -84.72 -59.86 -15.96
N PHE A 98 -85.63 -60.86 -16.05
CA PHE A 98 -85.27 -62.25 -16.34
C PHE A 98 -85.97 -62.82 -17.58
N LYS A 99 -85.23 -63.63 -18.34
CA LYS A 99 -85.68 -64.37 -19.52
C LYS A 99 -85.94 -65.84 -19.20
N LEU A 100 -87.06 -66.39 -19.68
CA LEU A 100 -87.41 -67.81 -19.53
C LEU A 100 -86.51 -68.69 -20.42
N ASP A 101 -86.01 -69.78 -19.85
CA ASP A 101 -85.35 -70.88 -20.56
C ASP A 101 -86.06 -72.20 -20.23
N GLY A 102 -86.45 -72.97 -21.25
CA GLY A 102 -87.30 -74.17 -21.12
C GLY A 102 -88.80 -73.99 -21.50
N PRO A 103 -89.62 -75.06 -21.41
CA PRO A 103 -90.99 -75.08 -21.93
C PRO A 103 -92.00 -74.24 -21.13
N LYS A 104 -92.77 -73.38 -21.84
CA LYS A 104 -93.72 -72.43 -21.23
C LYS A 104 -95.06 -73.04 -20.77
N LEU A 105 -95.56 -74.12 -21.40
CA LEU A 105 -96.90 -74.68 -21.20
C LEU A 105 -96.82 -76.17 -20.87
N ARG A 106 -97.65 -76.67 -19.94
CA ARG A 106 -97.84 -78.09 -19.62
C ARG A 106 -99.33 -78.46 -19.59
N ARG A 107 -99.71 -79.63 -20.10
CA ARG A 107 -101.10 -80.17 -20.14
C ARG A 107 -101.21 -81.53 -19.44
N CYS A 108 -102.27 -81.76 -18.67
CA CYS A 108 -102.56 -83.03 -18.01
C CYS A 108 -103.23 -84.02 -18.99
N VAL A 109 -102.62 -85.19 -19.22
CA VAL A 109 -103.11 -86.21 -20.17
C VAL A 109 -103.81 -87.40 -19.49
N ASP A 110 -104.42 -88.31 -20.27
CA ASP A 110 -105.27 -89.40 -19.78
C ASP A 110 -104.50 -90.55 -19.10
N SER A 111 -103.17 -90.58 -19.20
CA SER A 111 -102.30 -91.41 -18.35
C SER A 111 -102.20 -90.90 -16.90
N GLY A 112 -102.51 -89.62 -16.64
CA GLY A 112 -102.28 -88.95 -15.36
C GLY A 112 -100.95 -88.18 -15.24
N GLU A 113 -100.22 -88.02 -16.36
CA GLU A 113 -98.94 -87.28 -16.42
C GLU A 113 -99.05 -85.92 -17.13
N TRP A 114 -97.94 -85.16 -17.16
CA TRP A 114 -97.84 -83.86 -17.82
C TRP A 114 -97.10 -83.96 -19.17
N SER A 115 -97.65 -83.30 -20.19
CA SER A 115 -97.23 -83.38 -21.62
C SER A 115 -95.73 -83.45 -21.91
N ASP A 116 -94.90 -82.63 -21.26
CA ASP A 116 -93.49 -82.41 -21.62
C ASP A 116 -92.49 -83.04 -20.62
N GLY A 117 -92.92 -84.04 -19.85
CA GLY A 117 -92.05 -84.84 -18.99
C GLY A 117 -91.27 -84.04 -17.93
N GLU A 118 -90.07 -84.50 -17.55
CA GLU A 118 -89.25 -83.87 -16.51
C GLU A 118 -88.39 -82.68 -16.99
N LEU A 119 -88.61 -82.14 -18.19
CA LEU A 119 -87.85 -81.01 -18.72
C LEU A 119 -87.89 -79.78 -17.79
N PRO A 120 -86.74 -79.29 -17.28
CA PRO A 120 -86.70 -78.15 -16.37
C PRO A 120 -87.02 -76.83 -17.09
N THR A 121 -87.42 -75.83 -16.32
CA THR A 121 -87.65 -74.45 -16.79
C THR A 121 -87.05 -73.50 -15.78
N THR A 122 -86.32 -72.47 -16.23
CA THR A 122 -85.58 -71.54 -15.37
C THR A 122 -85.72 -70.10 -15.88
N CYS A 123 -85.21 -69.14 -15.11
CA CYS A 123 -85.20 -67.71 -15.44
C CYS A 123 -83.75 -67.19 -15.33
N VAL A 124 -83.23 -66.60 -16.40
CA VAL A 124 -81.84 -66.10 -16.52
C VAL A 124 -81.84 -64.57 -16.64
N ASP A 125 -80.98 -63.89 -15.89
CA ASP A 125 -80.86 -62.42 -15.89
C ASP A 125 -80.21 -61.86 -17.19
N ILE A 126 -80.49 -60.59 -17.48
CA ILE A 126 -80.03 -59.82 -18.66
C ILE A 126 -79.68 -58.34 -18.37
N GLU A 127 -79.69 -57.86 -17.12
CA GLU A 127 -79.40 -56.46 -16.79
C GLU A 127 -77.95 -56.26 -16.30
N SER A 128 -77.42 -55.03 -16.35
CA SER A 128 -76.02 -54.76 -15.94
C SER A 128 -75.93 -54.28 -14.49
N PRO A 129 -74.91 -54.73 -13.71
CA PRO A 129 -74.76 -54.34 -12.32
C PRO A 129 -74.43 -52.84 -12.22
N VAL A 130 -75.04 -52.17 -11.25
CA VAL A 130 -74.82 -50.73 -10.98
C VAL A 130 -73.58 -50.58 -10.09
N ILE A 131 -72.59 -49.82 -10.57
CA ILE A 131 -71.37 -49.49 -9.81
C ILE A 131 -71.35 -48.00 -9.42
N LYS A 132 -70.95 -47.70 -8.19
CA LYS A 132 -70.71 -46.33 -7.68
C LYS A 132 -69.24 -46.18 -7.31
N CYS A 133 -68.52 -45.32 -8.01
CA CYS A 133 -67.13 -44.96 -7.70
C CYS A 133 -67.04 -43.91 -6.56
N PRO A 134 -65.84 -43.75 -5.96
CA PRO A 134 -65.46 -42.54 -5.23
C PRO A 134 -65.54 -41.27 -6.09
N GLU A 135 -65.49 -40.12 -5.43
CA GLU A 135 -65.27 -38.82 -6.08
C GLU A 135 -63.77 -38.62 -6.41
N ASN A 136 -63.45 -37.58 -7.20
CA ASN A 136 -62.07 -37.23 -7.51
C ASN A 136 -61.35 -36.71 -6.25
N ILE A 137 -60.09 -37.12 -6.07
CA ILE A 137 -59.29 -36.80 -4.89
C ILE A 137 -58.19 -35.82 -5.29
N VAL A 138 -57.99 -34.77 -4.48
CA VAL A 138 -56.85 -33.85 -4.59
C VAL A 138 -56.12 -33.86 -3.26
N VAL A 139 -54.80 -34.07 -3.32
CA VAL A 139 -53.87 -33.98 -2.19
C VAL A 139 -52.63 -33.19 -2.60
N ASP A 140 -51.85 -32.80 -1.61
CA ASP A 140 -50.55 -32.17 -1.79
C ASP A 140 -49.45 -33.21 -1.50
N ALA A 141 -48.25 -33.04 -2.04
CA ALA A 141 -47.11 -33.94 -1.81
C ALA A 141 -46.73 -34.05 -0.31
N ASP A 142 -46.13 -35.18 0.09
CA ASP A 142 -45.49 -35.27 1.41
C ASP A 142 -44.19 -34.44 1.42
N PHE A 143 -43.85 -33.82 2.56
CA PHE A 143 -42.70 -32.90 2.68
C PHE A 143 -41.36 -33.52 2.25
N ASN A 144 -40.68 -32.89 1.29
CA ASN A 144 -39.47 -33.37 0.58
C ASN A 144 -39.64 -34.73 -0.15
N ASP A 145 -40.86 -35.11 -0.52
CA ASP A 145 -41.18 -36.30 -1.34
C ASP A 145 -41.77 -35.84 -2.69
N ALA A 146 -41.59 -36.65 -3.74
CA ALA A 146 -42.20 -36.45 -5.05
C ALA A 146 -43.64 -37.02 -5.13
N SER A 147 -44.18 -37.48 -4.01
CA SER A 147 -45.36 -38.33 -3.96
C SER A 147 -46.21 -38.12 -2.70
N ALA A 148 -47.49 -38.48 -2.79
CA ALA A 148 -48.43 -38.46 -1.66
C ALA A 148 -49.11 -39.83 -1.47
N MET A 149 -49.35 -40.22 -0.22
CA MET A 149 -50.07 -41.44 0.13
C MET A 149 -51.59 -41.23 0.12
N VAL A 150 -52.30 -41.86 -0.82
CA VAL A 150 -53.75 -41.64 -1.03
C VAL A 150 -54.56 -42.88 -0.67
N GLU A 151 -55.62 -42.68 0.12
CA GLU A 151 -56.60 -43.70 0.49
C GLU A 151 -57.97 -43.36 -0.12
N TRP A 152 -58.62 -44.36 -0.73
CA TRP A 152 -59.99 -44.25 -1.25
C TRP A 152 -60.83 -45.50 -0.91
N PRO A 153 -62.15 -45.36 -0.73
CA PRO A 153 -63.03 -46.51 -0.47
C PRO A 153 -63.21 -47.38 -1.72
N THR A 154 -63.46 -48.67 -1.52
CA THR A 154 -63.81 -49.58 -2.61
C THR A 154 -65.18 -49.23 -3.21
N PRO A 155 -65.34 -49.23 -4.56
CA PRO A 155 -66.62 -48.95 -5.20
C PRO A 155 -67.74 -49.89 -4.74
N GLN A 156 -68.95 -49.34 -4.55
CA GLN A 156 -70.13 -50.13 -4.21
C GLN A 156 -70.79 -50.68 -5.46
N THR A 157 -71.15 -51.97 -5.46
CA THR A 157 -71.91 -52.62 -6.53
C THR A 157 -73.27 -53.11 -6.05
N PHE A 158 -74.29 -52.98 -6.90
CA PHE A 158 -75.65 -53.46 -6.67
C PHE A 158 -76.17 -54.11 -7.95
N ASP A 159 -76.92 -55.20 -7.82
CA ASP A 159 -77.42 -55.95 -8.97
C ASP A 159 -78.83 -56.51 -8.74
N ASN A 160 -79.59 -56.76 -9.82
CA ASN A 160 -80.97 -57.24 -9.75
C ASN A 160 -81.07 -58.72 -9.31
N SER A 161 -80.01 -59.51 -9.52
CA SER A 161 -80.04 -60.96 -9.34
C SER A 161 -79.86 -61.38 -7.89
N GLY A 162 -79.23 -60.52 -7.09
CA GLY A 162 -78.82 -60.79 -5.71
C GLY A 162 -77.52 -61.60 -5.58
N GLU A 163 -76.85 -61.92 -6.69
CA GLU A 163 -75.56 -62.63 -6.70
C GLU A 163 -74.37 -61.66 -6.55
N PRO A 164 -73.21 -62.12 -6.04
CA PRO A 164 -72.04 -61.27 -5.87
C PRO A 164 -71.36 -60.92 -7.21
N VAL A 165 -71.15 -59.61 -7.43
CA VAL A 165 -70.53 -59.04 -8.62
C VAL A 165 -68.99 -59.03 -8.50
N THR A 166 -68.30 -59.36 -9.59
CA THR A 166 -66.82 -59.34 -9.66
C THR A 166 -66.33 -57.92 -9.95
N LEU A 167 -65.39 -57.41 -9.15
CA LEU A 167 -64.73 -56.12 -9.36
C LEU A 167 -63.30 -56.29 -9.86
N THR A 168 -62.90 -55.42 -10.80
CA THR A 168 -61.55 -55.30 -11.34
C THR A 168 -61.14 -53.83 -11.45
N VAL A 169 -59.84 -53.55 -11.39
CA VAL A 169 -59.29 -52.18 -11.41
C VAL A 169 -58.12 -52.09 -12.40
N ILE A 170 -58.04 -50.97 -13.12
CA ILE A 170 -57.03 -50.67 -14.12
C ILE A 170 -56.50 -49.24 -13.85
N PRO A 171 -55.17 -49.05 -13.64
CA PRO A 171 -54.14 -50.09 -13.46
C PRO A 171 -54.41 -50.98 -12.23
N ALA A 172 -53.68 -52.10 -12.10
CA ALA A 172 -53.85 -53.06 -11.02
C ALA A 172 -53.27 -52.55 -9.68
N ILE A 173 -53.96 -51.59 -9.07
CA ILE A 173 -53.58 -50.93 -7.81
C ILE A 173 -54.54 -51.27 -6.67
N VAL A 174 -54.09 -51.08 -5.42
CA VAL A 174 -54.86 -51.35 -4.21
C VAL A 174 -54.78 -50.12 -3.30
N SER A 175 -55.90 -49.74 -2.67
CA SER A 175 -55.96 -48.65 -1.69
C SER A 175 -55.46 -49.14 -0.32
N PRO A 176 -54.68 -48.35 0.44
CA PRO A 176 -54.08 -47.05 0.08
C PRO A 176 -52.80 -47.19 -0.76
N ARG A 177 -52.45 -46.16 -1.53
CA ARG A 177 -51.34 -46.16 -2.50
C ARG A 177 -50.65 -44.80 -2.63
N ARG A 178 -49.32 -44.79 -2.71
CA ARG A 178 -48.54 -43.63 -3.17
C ARG A 178 -48.74 -43.36 -4.67
N PHE A 179 -49.03 -42.10 -4.99
CA PHE A 179 -49.00 -41.55 -6.34
C PHE A 179 -47.99 -40.40 -6.41
N ASP A 180 -47.30 -40.30 -7.53
CA ASP A 180 -46.34 -39.23 -7.82
C ASP A 180 -47.07 -37.94 -8.24
N ILE A 181 -46.41 -36.78 -8.14
CA ILE A 181 -46.95 -35.47 -8.53
C ILE A 181 -47.52 -35.49 -9.96
N GLY A 182 -48.76 -35.01 -10.12
CA GLY A 182 -49.51 -35.03 -11.38
C GLY A 182 -50.93 -35.59 -11.23
N VAL A 183 -51.48 -36.12 -12.33
CA VAL A 183 -52.86 -36.65 -12.40
C VAL A 183 -52.87 -38.12 -12.80
N ALA A 184 -53.33 -38.97 -11.90
CA ALA A 184 -53.53 -40.41 -12.13
C ALA A 184 -55.01 -40.74 -12.34
N LEU A 185 -55.32 -41.57 -13.34
CA LEU A 185 -56.67 -42.05 -13.62
C LEU A 185 -56.87 -43.46 -13.08
N VAL A 186 -57.88 -43.65 -12.21
CA VAL A 186 -58.25 -44.96 -11.67
C VAL A 186 -59.57 -45.40 -12.28
N LEU A 187 -59.58 -46.54 -12.97
CA LEU A 187 -60.78 -47.10 -13.60
C LEU A 187 -61.16 -48.44 -12.97
N TYR A 188 -62.40 -48.55 -12.51
CA TYR A 188 -63.00 -49.79 -12.02
C TYR A 188 -64.00 -50.35 -13.04
N ALA A 189 -64.04 -51.68 -13.15
CA ALA A 189 -65.00 -52.41 -13.95
C ALA A 189 -65.64 -53.55 -13.14
N ALA A 190 -66.97 -53.63 -13.21
CA ALA A 190 -67.80 -54.65 -12.57
C ALA A 190 -68.34 -55.65 -13.61
N GLU A 191 -68.40 -56.92 -13.26
CA GLU A 191 -68.93 -58.02 -14.09
C GLU A 191 -69.72 -59.03 -13.24
N ASP A 192 -70.95 -59.33 -13.64
CA ASP A 192 -71.84 -60.30 -12.96
C ASP A 192 -71.61 -61.75 -13.45
N ARG A 193 -72.47 -62.69 -13.00
CA ARG A 193 -72.43 -64.11 -13.41
C ARG A 193 -73.00 -64.39 -14.80
N ALA A 194 -73.85 -63.52 -15.35
CA ALA A 194 -74.35 -63.57 -16.73
C ALA A 194 -73.36 -62.92 -17.73
N ARG A 195 -72.32 -62.24 -17.24
CA ARG A 195 -71.29 -61.45 -17.94
C ARG A 195 -71.77 -60.08 -18.45
N ASN A 196 -72.82 -59.50 -17.88
CA ASN A 196 -73.09 -58.09 -18.13
C ASN A 196 -72.08 -57.23 -17.33
N ARG A 197 -71.76 -56.03 -17.83
CA ARG A 197 -70.60 -55.25 -17.38
C ARG A 197 -70.89 -53.76 -17.24
N ALA A 198 -70.38 -53.17 -16.17
CA ALA A 198 -70.39 -51.72 -15.94
C ALA A 198 -68.99 -51.21 -15.61
N ARG A 199 -68.78 -49.89 -15.73
CA ARG A 199 -67.50 -49.22 -15.43
C ARG A 199 -67.73 -47.86 -14.79
N CYS A 200 -66.80 -47.43 -13.96
CA CYS A 200 -66.68 -46.05 -13.51
C CYS A 200 -65.20 -45.70 -13.28
N ASN A 201 -64.89 -44.41 -13.19
CA ASN A 201 -63.55 -43.90 -12.98
C ASN A 201 -63.57 -42.65 -12.09
N PHE A 202 -62.41 -42.34 -11.51
CA PHE A 202 -62.12 -41.07 -10.83
C PHE A 202 -60.64 -40.73 -11.03
N THR A 203 -60.27 -39.47 -10.79
CA THR A 203 -58.88 -39.01 -10.82
C THR A 203 -58.34 -38.79 -9.42
N VAL A 204 -57.06 -39.12 -9.24
CA VAL A 204 -56.24 -38.67 -8.11
C VAL A 204 -55.29 -37.61 -8.65
N THR A 205 -55.29 -36.43 -8.04
CA THR A 205 -54.36 -35.34 -8.34
C THR A 205 -53.46 -35.10 -7.14
N VAL A 206 -52.16 -35.27 -7.32
CA VAL A 206 -51.13 -34.87 -6.35
C VAL A 206 -50.53 -33.57 -6.84
N ARG A 207 -50.69 -32.50 -6.06
CA ARG A 207 -50.13 -31.17 -6.36
C ARG A 207 -48.77 -31.01 -5.69
N ASP A 208 -47.89 -30.27 -6.34
CA ASP A 208 -46.75 -29.68 -5.64
C ASP A 208 -47.15 -28.34 -5.00
N VAL A 209 -46.58 -28.08 -3.84
CA VAL A 209 -46.81 -26.88 -3.02
C VAL A 209 -45.51 -26.39 -2.35
N GLU A 210 -44.39 -27.07 -2.58
CA GLU A 210 -43.07 -26.65 -2.10
C GLU A 210 -42.38 -25.78 -3.16
N PRO A 211 -41.66 -24.71 -2.78
CA PRO A 211 -40.86 -23.93 -3.71
C PRO A 211 -39.47 -24.56 -3.91
N PRO A 212 -38.84 -24.41 -5.10
CA PRO A 212 -37.52 -24.98 -5.38
C PRO A 212 -36.48 -24.69 -4.31
N THR A 213 -35.73 -25.70 -3.87
CA THR A 213 -34.70 -25.61 -2.84
C THR A 213 -33.42 -24.95 -3.37
N VAL A 214 -32.82 -24.07 -2.56
CA VAL A 214 -31.58 -23.36 -2.91
C VAL A 214 -30.38 -24.16 -2.37
N ASP A 215 -29.78 -24.98 -3.23
CA ASP A 215 -28.65 -25.85 -2.85
C ASP A 215 -27.38 -25.05 -2.54
N ARG A 216 -27.15 -23.98 -3.32
CA ARG A 216 -25.95 -23.14 -3.19
C ARG A 216 -26.20 -21.73 -3.68
N CYS A 217 -26.18 -20.77 -2.77
CA CYS A 217 -26.26 -19.33 -3.03
C CYS A 217 -25.17 -18.66 -2.18
N VAL A 218 -24.10 -18.17 -2.82
CA VAL A 218 -22.91 -17.64 -2.14
C VAL A 218 -22.42 -16.41 -2.90
N SER A 219 -22.37 -15.26 -2.21
CA SER A 219 -21.76 -14.04 -2.75
C SER A 219 -20.24 -14.25 -2.97
N PRO A 220 -19.66 -13.75 -4.08
CA PRO A 220 -18.21 -13.76 -4.26
C PRO A 220 -17.50 -12.89 -3.21
N PRO A 221 -16.19 -13.07 -2.99
CA PRO A 221 -15.40 -12.15 -2.18
C PRO A 221 -15.43 -10.72 -2.76
N THR A 222 -15.12 -9.73 -1.92
CA THR A 222 -15.06 -8.32 -2.31
C THR A 222 -14.02 -8.11 -3.43
N VAL A 223 -14.45 -7.46 -4.52
CA VAL A 223 -13.59 -7.08 -5.63
C VAL A 223 -12.96 -5.72 -5.31
N LEU A 224 -11.64 -5.65 -5.43
CA LEU A 224 -10.87 -4.42 -5.19
C LEU A 224 -10.30 -3.92 -6.52
N SER A 225 -10.64 -2.69 -6.91
CA SER A 225 -10.07 -2.02 -8.09
C SER A 225 -10.32 -0.51 -8.01
N ARG A 226 -9.49 0.28 -8.71
CA ARG A 226 -9.72 1.72 -8.95
C ARG A 226 -10.25 2.01 -10.36
N VAL A 227 -10.31 1.02 -11.25
CA VAL A 227 -10.79 1.18 -12.63
C VAL A 227 -12.28 0.83 -12.72
N LEU A 228 -13.11 1.85 -12.91
CA LEU A 228 -14.58 1.74 -12.80
C LEU A 228 -15.28 2.05 -14.14
N PRO A 229 -16.35 1.32 -14.50
CA PRO A 229 -16.92 0.17 -13.80
C PRO A 229 -16.12 -1.13 -14.05
N VAL A 230 -15.88 -1.91 -13.00
CA VAL A 230 -15.09 -3.15 -13.06
C VAL A 230 -15.92 -4.32 -13.54
N SER A 231 -15.39 -5.14 -14.46
CA SER A 231 -16.06 -6.35 -14.97
C SER A 231 -15.90 -7.51 -14.00
N VAL A 232 -17.00 -8.04 -13.47
CA VAL A 232 -16.99 -9.10 -12.45
C VAL A 232 -17.60 -10.39 -13.01
N THR A 233 -17.03 -11.52 -12.60
CA THR A 233 -17.64 -12.85 -12.77
C THR A 233 -17.84 -13.51 -11.42
N TRP A 234 -18.91 -14.30 -11.30
CA TRP A 234 -19.31 -14.99 -10.07
C TRP A 234 -19.73 -16.43 -10.38
N GLU A 235 -19.77 -17.30 -9.39
CA GLU A 235 -20.31 -18.65 -9.55
C GLU A 235 -21.85 -18.60 -9.57
N GLU A 236 -22.50 -19.35 -10.48
CA GLU A 236 -23.96 -19.30 -10.58
C GLU A 236 -24.62 -20.15 -9.49
N PRO A 237 -25.73 -19.69 -8.88
CA PRO A 237 -26.39 -20.44 -7.83
C PRO A 237 -27.02 -21.74 -8.34
N LEU A 238 -27.02 -22.75 -7.46
CA LEU A 238 -27.59 -24.07 -7.72
C LEU A 238 -28.92 -24.22 -6.99
N PHE A 239 -29.86 -24.90 -7.65
CA PHE A 239 -31.21 -25.12 -7.17
C PHE A 239 -31.67 -26.54 -7.52
N SER A 240 -32.47 -27.13 -6.63
CA SER A 240 -33.10 -28.44 -6.77
C SER A 240 -34.60 -28.33 -6.49
N ASP A 241 -35.35 -29.41 -6.73
CA ASP A 241 -36.82 -29.42 -6.64
C ASP A 241 -37.34 -30.84 -6.44
N ASN A 242 -38.34 -31.03 -5.57
CA ASN A 242 -38.90 -32.35 -5.21
C ASN A 242 -39.72 -32.97 -6.34
N SER A 243 -40.29 -32.20 -7.27
CA SER A 243 -41.01 -32.74 -8.43
C SER A 243 -40.08 -33.42 -9.46
N GLY A 244 -38.78 -33.14 -9.41
CA GLY A 244 -37.80 -33.59 -10.40
C GLY A 244 -38.00 -33.01 -11.81
N LYS A 245 -38.80 -31.93 -11.94
CA LYS A 245 -39.08 -31.26 -13.21
C LYS A 245 -38.03 -30.18 -13.54
N PRO A 246 -37.90 -29.79 -14.83
CA PRO A 246 -37.00 -28.71 -15.20
C PRO A 246 -37.54 -27.36 -14.70
N ILE A 247 -36.91 -26.83 -13.65
CA ILE A 247 -37.18 -25.48 -13.13
C ILE A 247 -36.87 -24.40 -14.18
N SER A 248 -37.65 -23.33 -14.14
CA SER A 248 -37.40 -22.09 -14.89
C SER A 248 -36.63 -21.10 -14.03
N SER A 249 -35.74 -20.30 -14.63
CA SER A 249 -34.94 -19.30 -13.91
C SER A 249 -34.92 -17.94 -14.62
N TRP A 250 -34.92 -16.88 -13.83
CA TRP A 250 -34.73 -15.50 -14.24
C TRP A 250 -33.59 -14.86 -13.43
N ARG A 251 -32.90 -13.90 -14.04
CA ARG A 251 -31.75 -13.19 -13.47
C ARG A 251 -31.87 -11.69 -13.72
N SER A 252 -31.48 -10.90 -12.73
CA SER A 252 -31.44 -9.44 -12.82
C SER A 252 -30.28 -8.89 -13.66
N HIS A 253 -29.18 -9.63 -13.76
CA HIS A 253 -27.96 -9.26 -14.49
C HIS A 253 -27.44 -10.46 -15.29
N GLU A 254 -26.86 -10.18 -16.46
CA GLU A 254 -26.14 -11.19 -17.25
C GLU A 254 -24.68 -11.31 -16.81
N LYS A 255 -24.06 -12.47 -17.07
CA LYS A 255 -22.67 -12.78 -16.67
C LYS A 255 -21.77 -12.85 -17.91
N PRO A 256 -20.65 -12.11 -17.99
CA PRO A 256 -20.17 -11.08 -17.05
C PRO A 256 -20.96 -9.76 -17.12
N ALA A 257 -20.86 -8.96 -16.05
CA ALA A 257 -21.37 -7.59 -15.99
C ALA A 257 -20.36 -6.63 -15.34
N SER A 258 -20.49 -5.34 -15.62
CA SER A 258 -19.63 -4.28 -15.07
C SER A 258 -20.33 -3.50 -13.97
N PHE A 259 -19.66 -3.29 -12.83
CA PHE A 259 -20.24 -2.68 -11.63
C PHE A 259 -19.48 -1.41 -11.18
N PRO A 260 -20.20 -0.39 -10.66
CA PRO A 260 -19.59 0.75 -9.98
C PRO A 260 -19.17 0.39 -8.54
N LEU A 261 -18.58 1.35 -7.81
CA LEU A 261 -18.30 1.21 -6.38
C LEU A 261 -19.56 0.95 -5.54
N GLY A 262 -19.39 0.19 -4.45
CA GLY A 262 -20.43 -0.15 -3.50
C GLY A 262 -20.93 -1.59 -3.65
N THR A 263 -22.13 -1.86 -3.14
CA THR A 263 -22.79 -3.17 -3.17
C THR A 263 -23.89 -3.20 -4.22
N THR A 264 -23.82 -4.15 -5.15
CA THR A 264 -24.90 -4.43 -6.12
C THR A 264 -25.44 -5.84 -5.92
N ASP A 265 -26.73 -5.96 -5.62
CA ASP A 265 -27.41 -7.24 -5.46
C ASP A 265 -27.87 -7.81 -6.80
N ILE A 266 -27.40 -9.01 -7.14
CA ILE A 266 -27.89 -9.79 -8.26
C ILE A 266 -28.94 -10.78 -7.74
N ILE A 267 -30.20 -10.44 -7.99
CA ILE A 267 -31.35 -11.31 -7.74
C ILE A 267 -31.42 -12.38 -8.83
N TYR A 268 -31.56 -13.63 -8.40
CA TYR A 268 -32.00 -14.79 -9.17
C TYR A 268 -33.38 -15.23 -8.65
N GLU A 269 -34.36 -15.40 -9.53
CA GLU A 269 -35.67 -15.98 -9.21
C GLU A 269 -35.84 -17.31 -9.95
N VAL A 270 -36.20 -18.37 -9.23
CA VAL A 270 -36.54 -19.68 -9.81
C VAL A 270 -37.99 -20.04 -9.58
N LYS A 271 -38.60 -20.75 -10.54
CA LYS A 271 -40.00 -21.19 -10.55
C LYS A 271 -40.10 -22.63 -11.05
N ASP A 272 -40.85 -23.47 -10.34
CA ASP A 272 -41.17 -24.85 -10.71
C ASP A 272 -42.21 -24.92 -11.86
N GLU A 273 -42.71 -26.12 -12.17
CA GLU A 273 -43.80 -26.32 -13.15
C GLU A 273 -45.19 -25.95 -12.57
N SER A 274 -45.33 -25.82 -11.25
CA SER A 274 -46.60 -25.57 -10.55
C SER A 274 -46.89 -24.08 -10.29
N GLY A 275 -45.86 -23.21 -10.35
CA GLY A 275 -45.92 -21.78 -10.08
C GLY A 275 -45.34 -21.33 -8.73
N ASN A 276 -44.78 -22.25 -7.93
CA ASN A 276 -44.08 -21.95 -6.69
C ASN A 276 -42.72 -21.29 -7.02
N ASN A 277 -42.33 -20.23 -6.30
CA ASN A 277 -41.08 -19.51 -6.55
C ASN A 277 -40.15 -19.44 -5.35
N ASN A 278 -38.85 -19.38 -5.62
CA ASN A 278 -37.82 -19.08 -4.62
C ASN A 278 -36.79 -18.10 -5.19
N THR A 279 -36.03 -17.42 -4.32
CA THR A 279 -35.07 -16.39 -4.72
C THR A 279 -33.73 -16.55 -4.02
N CYS A 280 -32.66 -16.48 -4.80
CA CYS A 280 -31.29 -16.31 -4.31
C CYS A 280 -30.85 -14.87 -4.61
N ILE A 281 -30.15 -14.24 -3.65
CA ILE A 281 -29.51 -12.94 -3.83
C ILE A 281 -28.03 -13.15 -3.57
N ILE A 282 -27.19 -12.75 -4.54
CA ILE A 282 -25.74 -12.64 -4.36
C ILE A 282 -25.36 -11.15 -4.42
N THR A 283 -24.52 -10.71 -3.49
CA THR A 283 -24.10 -9.30 -3.39
C THR A 283 -22.71 -9.16 -3.97
N ILE A 284 -22.59 -8.50 -5.12
CA ILE A 284 -21.29 -8.05 -5.65
C ILE A 284 -20.87 -6.83 -4.85
N THR A 285 -19.72 -6.90 -4.18
CA THR A 285 -19.15 -5.77 -3.44
C THR A 285 -17.89 -5.30 -4.15
N VAL A 286 -17.88 -4.03 -4.59
CA VAL A 286 -16.73 -3.36 -5.20
C VAL A 286 -16.24 -2.25 -4.26
N GLN A 287 -14.95 -2.26 -3.92
CA GLN A 287 -14.32 -1.23 -3.08
C GLN A 287 -13.02 -0.74 -3.72
N GLU A 288 -12.62 0.51 -3.41
CA GLU A 288 -11.29 1.00 -3.78
C GLU A 288 -10.23 0.35 -2.87
N HIS A 289 -9.10 -0.08 -3.45
CA HIS A 289 -7.94 -0.51 -2.67
C HIS A 289 -7.09 0.66 -2.20
N ALA A 290 -6.39 0.49 -1.08
CA ALA A 290 -5.51 1.51 -0.51
C ALA A 290 -4.27 1.80 -1.39
N CYS A 291 -3.85 0.86 -2.25
CA CYS A 291 -2.76 1.08 -3.22
C CYS A 291 -3.10 2.24 -4.18
N ALA A 292 -2.55 3.42 -3.91
CA ALA A 292 -2.44 4.50 -4.89
C ALA A 292 -1.26 4.21 -5.82
N PHE A 293 -1.40 4.53 -7.12
CA PHE A 293 -0.26 4.49 -8.04
C PHE A 293 0.77 5.56 -7.62
N PRO A 294 2.05 5.21 -7.39
CA PRO A 294 3.10 6.20 -7.20
C PRO A 294 3.30 7.03 -8.48
N ALA A 295 3.84 8.23 -8.35
CA ALA A 295 4.08 9.11 -9.49
C ALA A 295 5.07 8.49 -10.50
N ASP A 296 4.87 8.76 -11.79
CA ASP A 296 5.83 8.41 -12.85
C ASP A 296 7.22 9.01 -12.52
N PRO A 297 8.32 8.25 -12.64
CA PRO A 297 9.67 8.77 -12.44
C PRO A 297 10.02 9.81 -13.51
N MET A 298 10.83 10.82 -13.16
CA MET A 298 11.24 11.83 -14.15
C MET A 298 12.00 11.17 -15.30
N ASN A 299 11.65 11.56 -16.53
CA ASN A 299 12.13 10.96 -17.78
C ASN A 299 11.89 9.44 -17.92
N GLY A 300 10.89 8.90 -17.22
CA GLY A 300 10.45 7.51 -17.37
C GLY A 300 8.94 7.34 -17.24
N ARG A 301 8.53 6.10 -16.98
CA ARG A 301 7.14 5.65 -16.81
C ARG A 301 7.06 4.43 -15.92
N ALA A 302 6.05 4.37 -15.06
CA ALA A 302 5.61 3.18 -14.33
C ALA A 302 4.50 2.46 -15.12
N ASN A 303 4.81 1.29 -15.67
CA ASN A 303 3.85 0.42 -16.34
C ASN A 303 3.24 -0.51 -15.29
N CYS A 304 2.04 -0.16 -14.81
CA CYS A 304 1.33 -0.86 -13.75
C CYS A 304 0.13 -1.67 -14.27
N THR A 305 -0.12 -2.82 -13.67
CA THR A 305 -1.19 -3.78 -14.00
C THR A 305 -1.82 -4.34 -12.73
N GLU A 306 -3.15 -4.30 -12.62
CA GLU A 306 -3.91 -4.98 -11.57
C GLU A 306 -3.94 -6.52 -11.83
N ALA A 307 -3.82 -7.32 -10.77
CA ALA A 307 -3.84 -8.79 -10.81
C ALA A 307 -4.61 -9.37 -9.60
N GLU A 308 -4.89 -10.68 -9.59
CA GLU A 308 -5.77 -11.31 -8.58
C GLU A 308 -5.33 -11.10 -7.12
N ASN A 309 -4.03 -10.92 -6.86
CA ASN A 309 -3.46 -10.77 -5.52
C ASN A 309 -2.89 -9.37 -5.22
N GLY A 310 -2.92 -8.42 -6.15
CA GLY A 310 -2.39 -7.07 -5.95
C GLY A 310 -2.09 -6.32 -7.24
N VAL A 311 -1.56 -5.11 -7.11
CA VAL A 311 -1.08 -4.30 -8.24
C VAL A 311 0.41 -4.54 -8.44
N PHE A 312 0.84 -4.84 -9.66
CA PHE A 312 2.24 -4.95 -10.05
C PHE A 312 2.66 -3.75 -10.92
N CYS A 313 3.83 -3.17 -10.66
CA CYS A 313 4.42 -2.11 -11.49
C CYS A 313 5.83 -2.48 -11.95
N SER A 314 6.17 -2.10 -13.18
CA SER A 314 7.52 -2.18 -13.76
C SER A 314 7.92 -0.79 -14.27
N LEU A 315 9.20 -0.42 -14.15
CA LEU A 315 9.68 0.92 -14.52
C LEU A 315 10.46 0.88 -15.85
N THR A 316 10.24 1.89 -16.69
CA THR A 316 10.94 2.06 -17.98
C THR A 316 11.36 3.51 -18.18
N CYS A 317 12.60 3.75 -18.58
CA CYS A 317 13.07 5.09 -18.96
C CYS A 317 12.71 5.43 -20.41
N ASN A 318 12.64 6.73 -20.70
CA ASN A 318 12.50 7.26 -22.06
C ASN A 318 13.80 7.09 -22.85
N GLU A 319 13.74 7.17 -24.18
CA GLU A 319 14.91 7.09 -25.05
C GLU A 319 15.95 8.19 -24.71
N GLY A 320 17.21 7.79 -24.49
CA GLY A 320 18.28 8.68 -24.04
C GLY A 320 18.42 8.82 -22.52
N TYR A 321 17.68 8.03 -21.74
CA TYR A 321 17.75 8.02 -20.27
C TYR A 321 17.87 6.60 -19.71
N GLY A 322 18.40 6.46 -18.50
CA GLY A 322 18.57 5.18 -17.79
C GLY A 322 18.58 5.33 -16.27
N PHE A 323 18.50 4.22 -15.53
CA PHE A 323 18.51 4.23 -14.07
C PHE A 323 19.95 4.20 -13.54
N ALA A 324 20.41 5.31 -12.93
CA ALA A 324 21.70 5.34 -12.22
C ALA A 324 21.68 4.55 -10.89
N LEU A 325 20.49 4.23 -10.39
CA LEU A 325 20.25 3.41 -9.20
C LEU A 325 19.83 1.99 -9.61
N LYS A 326 20.26 1.00 -8.84
CA LYS A 326 19.91 -0.40 -9.06
C LYS A 326 18.45 -0.67 -8.67
N THR A 327 17.55 -0.77 -9.65
CA THR A 327 16.11 -0.99 -9.40
C THR A 327 15.75 -2.47 -9.24
N PRO A 328 14.71 -2.83 -8.47
CA PRO A 328 14.07 -4.14 -8.56
C PRO A 328 13.36 -4.30 -9.93
N PRO A 329 13.14 -5.55 -10.40
CA PRO A 329 12.48 -5.80 -11.68
C PRO A 329 10.97 -5.55 -11.67
N PHE A 330 10.34 -5.57 -10.50
CA PHE A 330 8.94 -5.25 -10.29
C PHE A 330 8.70 -4.76 -8.86
N TYR A 331 7.64 -3.97 -8.70
CA TYR A 331 7.07 -3.52 -7.42
C TYR A 331 5.67 -4.11 -7.28
N PHE A 332 5.24 -4.41 -6.06
CA PHE A 332 3.97 -5.10 -5.77
C PHE A 332 3.26 -4.45 -4.58
N CYS A 333 1.94 -4.28 -4.64
CA CYS A 333 1.12 -3.78 -3.53
C CYS A 333 -0.12 -4.68 -3.36
N ALA A 334 -0.29 -5.27 -2.17
CA ALA A 334 -1.23 -6.37 -1.90
C ALA A 334 -2.65 -5.88 -1.61
N TYR A 335 -3.08 -4.80 -2.28
CA TYR A 335 -4.29 -4.01 -2.03
C TYR A 335 -4.39 -3.31 -0.65
N ASP A 336 -3.48 -3.64 0.28
CA ASP A 336 -3.26 -3.05 1.60
C ASP A 336 -2.71 -1.61 1.59
N GLY A 337 -2.15 -1.16 0.46
CA GLY A 337 -1.51 0.16 0.33
C GLY A 337 0.00 0.15 0.57
N ILE A 338 0.59 -1.00 0.91
CA ILE A 338 2.02 -1.14 1.20
C ILE A 338 2.73 -1.67 -0.04
N TRP A 339 3.37 -0.75 -0.77
CA TRP A 339 4.22 -1.10 -1.89
C TRP A 339 5.52 -1.78 -1.43
N GLN A 340 5.84 -2.92 -2.03
CA GLN A 340 7.03 -3.74 -1.78
C GLN A 340 7.88 -3.87 -3.06
N PRO A 341 9.23 -3.83 -2.98
CA PRO A 341 10.02 -3.49 -1.80
C PRO A 341 9.95 -1.99 -1.45
N ALA A 342 9.59 -1.68 -0.20
CA ALA A 342 9.31 -0.29 0.23
C ALA A 342 10.54 0.63 0.22
N GLU A 343 11.75 0.06 0.36
CA GLU A 343 13.04 0.76 0.41
C GLU A 343 13.45 1.40 -0.94
N TYR A 344 12.82 1.01 -2.05
CA TYR A 344 13.03 1.57 -3.39
C TYR A 344 11.96 2.60 -3.79
N LEU A 345 11.36 3.29 -2.80
CA LEU A 345 10.33 4.30 -3.00
C LEU A 345 10.79 5.68 -2.47
N PRO A 346 10.41 6.81 -3.12
CA PRO A 346 9.66 6.91 -4.38
C PRO A 346 10.40 6.26 -5.56
N PHE A 347 9.69 6.03 -6.68
CA PHE A 347 10.32 5.42 -7.86
C PHE A 347 11.53 6.27 -8.31
N PRO A 348 12.70 5.66 -8.54
CA PRO A 348 13.92 6.39 -8.89
C PRO A 348 13.81 7.00 -10.29
N ASP A 349 14.31 8.24 -10.42
CA ASP A 349 14.30 8.97 -11.68
C ASP A 349 15.26 8.38 -12.73
N CYS A 350 14.94 8.63 -14.00
CA CYS A 350 15.79 8.28 -15.13
C CYS A 350 16.74 9.43 -15.46
N SER A 351 18.04 9.17 -15.31
CA SER A 351 19.13 10.11 -15.56
C SER A 351 19.50 10.12 -17.03
N ILE A 352 20.03 11.26 -17.52
CA ILE A 352 20.46 11.37 -18.92
C ILE A 352 21.65 10.45 -19.22
N THR A 353 21.59 9.69 -20.31
CA THR A 353 22.70 8.86 -20.79
C THR A 353 23.65 9.67 -21.66
N PHE A 354 24.95 9.61 -21.38
CA PHE A 354 26.00 10.11 -22.27
C PHE A 354 27.11 9.06 -22.41
N TYR A 355 27.93 9.16 -23.46
CA TYR A 355 29.01 8.20 -23.66
C TYR A 355 30.23 8.55 -22.79
N SER A 356 30.91 7.52 -22.28
CA SER A 356 32.20 7.73 -21.62
C SER A 356 33.25 8.23 -22.63
N ASN A 357 33.87 9.36 -22.28
CA ASN A 357 34.94 10.02 -23.02
C ASN A 357 36.35 9.59 -22.53
N SER A 358 36.45 8.52 -21.72
CA SER A 358 37.73 8.01 -21.21
C SER A 358 37.71 6.50 -20.97
N ILE A 359 38.79 5.80 -21.29
CA ILE A 359 38.95 4.37 -20.98
C ILE A 359 40.28 4.13 -20.26
N TYR A 360 40.36 3.05 -19.50
CA TYR A 360 41.63 2.58 -18.93
C TYR A 360 41.83 1.07 -19.13
N LYS A 361 43.09 0.66 -19.04
CA LYS A 361 43.53 -0.72 -19.19
C LYS A 361 44.64 -1.02 -18.17
N ILE A 362 44.63 -2.20 -17.57
CA ILE A 362 45.62 -2.57 -16.55
C ILE A 362 46.81 -3.23 -17.25
N GLY A 363 47.97 -2.59 -17.12
CA GLY A 363 49.24 -3.09 -17.61
C GLY A 363 50.15 -3.52 -16.47
N THR A 364 51.08 -4.44 -16.73
CA THR A 364 52.12 -4.83 -15.78
C THR A 364 53.47 -4.89 -16.49
N VAL A 365 54.49 -4.26 -15.90
CA VAL A 365 55.86 -4.21 -16.43
C VAL A 365 56.75 -5.16 -15.63
N SER A 366 57.44 -6.09 -16.29
CA SER A 366 58.49 -6.88 -15.64
C SER A 366 59.84 -6.17 -15.76
N VAL A 367 60.51 -5.99 -14.62
CA VAL A 367 61.86 -5.43 -14.54
C VAL A 367 62.80 -6.45 -13.90
N THR A 368 63.94 -6.69 -14.54
CA THR A 368 64.99 -7.59 -14.04
C THR A 368 66.24 -6.80 -13.64
N SER A 369 66.91 -7.23 -12.56
CA SER A 369 68.07 -6.53 -12.02
C SER A 369 69.09 -7.46 -11.36
N GLU A 370 70.37 -7.25 -11.69
CA GLU A 370 71.48 -7.80 -10.94
C GLU A 370 71.69 -6.98 -9.65
N GLY A 371 71.13 -7.48 -8.53
CA GLY A 371 71.38 -6.93 -7.20
C GLY A 371 70.53 -5.72 -6.81
N LEU A 372 69.24 -5.69 -7.15
CA LEU A 372 68.22 -5.07 -6.30
C LEU A 372 67.63 -6.15 -5.36
N THR A 373 67.29 -5.79 -4.13
CA THR A 373 66.51 -6.62 -3.19
C THR A 373 65.19 -5.91 -2.87
N CYS A 374 64.13 -6.69 -2.61
CA CYS A 374 62.78 -6.16 -2.31
C CYS A 374 62.67 -5.40 -0.97
N GLU A 375 63.79 -5.12 -0.30
CA GLU A 375 63.86 -4.45 1.01
C GLU A 375 64.16 -2.94 0.88
N ASP A 376 64.59 -2.46 -0.29
CA ASP A 376 64.93 -1.05 -0.52
C ASP A 376 63.75 -0.26 -1.11
N ASN A 377 62.87 0.18 -0.23
CA ASN A 377 61.70 1.02 -0.56
C ASN A 377 62.07 2.35 -1.25
N PHE A 378 63.30 2.85 -1.09
CA PHE A 378 63.73 4.10 -1.73
C PHE A 378 64.07 3.85 -3.21
N LEU A 379 64.78 2.76 -3.52
CA LEU A 379 65.04 2.34 -4.91
C LEU A 379 63.76 1.92 -5.64
N LEU A 380 62.79 1.29 -4.95
CA LEU A 380 61.48 0.96 -5.53
C LEU A 380 60.71 2.24 -5.91
N ALA A 381 60.55 3.20 -4.98
CA ALA A 381 59.90 4.49 -5.27
C ALA A 381 60.63 5.31 -6.34
N GLN A 382 61.96 5.18 -6.45
CA GLN A 382 62.73 5.81 -7.52
C GLN A 382 62.51 5.11 -8.87
N LEU A 383 62.37 3.78 -8.89
CA LEU A 383 62.05 2.98 -10.08
C LEU A 383 60.65 3.31 -10.62
N GLU A 384 59.63 3.27 -9.76
CA GLU A 384 58.23 3.64 -10.08
C GLU A 384 58.19 4.97 -10.84
N LYS A 385 58.66 6.06 -10.20
CA LYS A 385 58.64 7.41 -10.78
C LYS A 385 59.50 7.58 -12.04
N HIS A 386 60.57 6.78 -12.21
CA HIS A 386 61.36 6.81 -13.44
C HIS A 386 60.67 6.08 -14.59
N LEU A 387 60.04 4.94 -14.31
CA LEU A 387 59.39 4.09 -15.30
C LEU A 387 58.03 4.66 -15.72
N GLU A 388 57.23 5.17 -14.78
CA GLU A 388 55.99 5.93 -15.00
C GLU A 388 56.22 7.09 -15.97
N ARG A 389 57.15 8.01 -15.63
CA ARG A 389 57.53 9.13 -16.50
C ARG A 389 58.00 8.67 -17.88
N LYS A 390 58.74 7.55 -17.96
CA LYS A 390 59.31 7.07 -19.21
C LYS A 390 58.26 6.41 -20.12
N ILE A 391 57.32 5.66 -19.54
CA ILE A 391 56.19 5.06 -20.26
C ILE A 391 55.24 6.16 -20.70
N SER A 392 54.84 7.08 -19.81
CA SER A 392 53.98 8.22 -20.12
C SER A 392 54.54 9.07 -21.28
N ASN A 393 55.82 9.42 -21.25
CA ASN A 393 56.50 10.18 -22.32
C ASN A 393 56.58 9.43 -23.68
N ARG A 394 56.33 8.12 -23.72
CA ARG A 394 56.29 7.34 -24.97
C ARG A 394 54.84 7.15 -25.44
N VAL A 395 53.92 6.83 -24.53
CA VAL A 395 52.47 6.71 -24.77
C VAL A 395 51.90 8.00 -25.37
N SER A 396 52.26 9.15 -24.82
CA SER A 396 51.79 10.48 -25.28
C SER A 396 52.29 10.87 -26.68
N LEU A 397 53.24 10.13 -27.27
CA LEU A 397 53.73 10.33 -28.64
C LEU A 397 53.04 9.42 -29.67
N VAL A 398 52.27 8.43 -29.21
CA VAL A 398 51.70 7.35 -30.05
C VAL A 398 50.21 7.57 -30.30
N CYS A 399 49.46 8.04 -29.30
CA CYS A 399 48.04 8.25 -29.43
C CYS A 399 47.68 9.35 -30.43
N ARG A 400 46.49 9.20 -31.04
CA ARG A 400 46.01 10.05 -32.13
C ARG A 400 45.72 11.47 -31.63
N LYS A 401 45.80 12.47 -32.51
CA LYS A 401 45.67 13.90 -32.17
C LYS A 401 44.46 14.32 -31.31
N ASN A 402 43.37 13.56 -31.32
CA ASN A 402 42.14 13.84 -30.58
C ASN A 402 42.00 12.98 -29.30
N VAL A 403 42.99 12.12 -28.99
CA VAL A 403 43.00 11.21 -27.84
C VAL A 403 44.32 11.39 -27.09
N ILE A 404 44.23 11.96 -25.89
CA ILE A 404 45.34 12.06 -24.95
C ILE A 404 45.47 10.70 -24.27
N CYS A 405 46.71 10.18 -24.14
CA CYS A 405 46.97 8.95 -23.43
C CYS A 405 48.04 9.17 -22.37
N GLU A 406 47.77 8.64 -21.17
CA GLU A 406 48.49 8.92 -19.93
C GLU A 406 48.69 7.61 -19.17
N VAL A 407 49.60 7.62 -18.18
CA VAL A 407 49.81 6.51 -17.26
C VAL A 407 49.66 7.02 -15.84
N GLU A 408 48.80 6.34 -15.08
CA GLU A 408 48.48 6.65 -13.68
C GLU A 408 48.64 5.40 -12.80
N ASN A 409 48.67 5.59 -11.48
CA ASN A 409 48.61 4.52 -10.48
C ASN A 409 49.69 3.43 -10.68
N MET A 410 50.94 3.84 -10.94
CA MET A 410 52.05 2.90 -11.08
C MET A 410 52.56 2.43 -9.70
N ILE A 411 52.48 1.13 -9.43
CA ILE A 411 52.76 0.51 -8.12
C ILE A 411 53.67 -0.71 -8.33
N ALA A 412 54.77 -0.81 -7.56
CA ALA A 412 55.65 -1.97 -7.58
C ALA A 412 55.20 -3.08 -6.61
N GLU A 413 55.01 -4.29 -7.14
CA GLU A 413 54.94 -5.53 -6.35
C GLU A 413 56.24 -6.33 -6.52
N CYS A 414 56.74 -6.90 -5.42
CA CYS A 414 58.06 -7.54 -5.36
C CYS A 414 57.93 -8.92 -4.71
N GLU A 415 57.85 -9.96 -5.54
CA GLU A 415 57.86 -11.36 -5.09
C GLU A 415 59.30 -11.81 -4.84
N ASP A 416 59.61 -12.29 -3.63
CA ASP A 416 60.87 -12.98 -3.37
C ASP A 416 60.77 -14.44 -3.83
N ILE A 417 61.75 -14.91 -4.62
CA ILE A 417 61.65 -16.15 -5.41
C ILE A 417 61.63 -17.42 -4.53
N ARG A 418 61.88 -17.28 -3.22
CA ARG A 418 61.92 -18.38 -2.24
C ARG A 418 60.57 -19.06 -2.01
N ASP A 419 59.46 -18.34 -2.05
CA ASP A 419 58.17 -18.87 -1.58
C ASP A 419 57.47 -19.79 -2.62
N LYS A 420 57.80 -19.67 -3.91
CA LYS A 420 57.20 -20.48 -4.98
C LYS A 420 57.64 -21.95 -4.99
N MET A 421 58.61 -22.34 -4.17
CA MET A 421 58.97 -23.77 -4.00
C MET A 421 58.16 -24.51 -2.93
N GLU A 422 57.34 -23.83 -2.10
CA GLU A 422 56.43 -24.51 -1.17
C GLU A 422 54.98 -24.59 -1.71
N GLU A 423 54.47 -23.58 -2.41
CA GLU A 423 53.07 -23.57 -2.88
C GLU A 423 52.74 -24.57 -4.00
N GLU A 424 53.69 -24.94 -4.88
CA GLU A 424 53.45 -25.98 -5.92
C GLU A 424 53.15 -27.38 -5.32
N SER A 425 53.36 -27.57 -4.02
CA SER A 425 53.01 -28.81 -3.33
C SER A 425 51.53 -28.92 -2.92
N ASN A 426 50.78 -27.81 -2.82
CA ASN A 426 49.49 -27.78 -2.12
C ASN A 426 48.42 -26.81 -2.68
N SER A 427 48.11 -26.85 -3.99
CA SER A 427 46.77 -26.41 -4.44
C SER A 427 46.24 -27.07 -5.72
N ILE A 428 45.35 -28.06 -5.55
CA ILE A 428 44.26 -28.29 -6.51
C ILE A 428 42.97 -27.91 -5.77
N PHE A 429 42.09 -27.14 -6.43
CA PHE A 429 40.92 -26.43 -5.86
C PHE A 429 41.22 -25.22 -4.97
N PHE A 430 41.52 -24.06 -5.59
CA PHE A 430 40.67 -22.85 -5.49
C PHE A 430 41.15 -21.74 -6.44
N ARG A 431 40.64 -21.70 -7.69
CA ARG A 431 40.76 -20.51 -8.55
C ARG A 431 39.55 -19.58 -8.34
N ARG A 432 39.73 -18.54 -7.54
CA ARG A 432 38.97 -17.28 -7.61
C ARG A 432 39.96 -16.13 -7.54
N ARG A 433 39.81 -15.13 -8.42
CA ARG A 433 40.57 -13.88 -8.35
C ARG A 433 40.33 -13.21 -6.99
N ARG A 434 41.38 -12.75 -6.31
CA ARG A 434 41.24 -11.72 -5.27
C ARG A 434 41.15 -10.37 -5.99
N ALA A 435 39.97 -9.77 -5.99
CA ALA A 435 39.85 -8.35 -6.34
C ALA A 435 40.37 -7.50 -5.17
N PHE A 436 40.77 -6.26 -5.46
CA PHE A 436 40.97 -5.24 -4.42
C PHE A 436 39.65 -5.03 -3.67
N ASN A 437 39.54 -5.56 -2.46
CA ASN A 437 38.43 -5.25 -1.56
C ASN A 437 38.90 -5.36 -0.10
N LYS A 438 39.29 -4.20 0.46
CA LYS A 438 39.97 -4.09 1.74
C LYS A 438 38.96 -3.88 2.86
N THR A 439 38.44 -4.96 3.42
CA THR A 439 37.69 -4.89 4.67
C THR A 439 38.62 -4.48 5.81
N MET A 440 38.27 -3.42 6.53
CA MET A 440 38.88 -3.02 7.80
C MET A 440 37.77 -2.73 8.80
N ASP A 441 37.91 -3.32 9.98
CA ASP A 441 37.26 -2.89 11.21
C ASP A 441 38.28 -3.00 12.36
N GLY A 442 38.13 -2.18 13.41
CA GLY A 442 38.77 -2.35 14.71
C GLY A 442 40.31 -2.39 14.78
N GLY A 443 41.02 -1.32 14.40
CA GLY A 443 42.50 -1.25 14.56
C GLY A 443 43.08 0.16 14.72
N ILE A 444 43.37 0.58 15.96
CA ILE A 444 43.86 1.93 16.30
C ILE A 444 45.26 2.22 15.72
N PHE A 445 45.37 3.24 14.87
CA PHE A 445 46.64 3.94 14.60
C PHE A 445 46.47 5.46 14.64
N ARG A 446 47.56 6.18 14.94
CA ARG A 446 47.56 7.58 15.37
C ARG A 446 47.55 8.56 14.18
N TYR A 447 46.62 9.51 14.18
CA TYR A 447 46.76 10.73 13.39
C TYR A 447 47.87 11.64 13.96
N LYS A 448 48.76 12.11 13.09
CA LYS A 448 49.37 13.45 13.23
C LYS A 448 48.49 14.44 12.44
N ARG A 449 48.34 15.67 12.95
CA ARG A 449 47.70 16.80 12.26
C ARG A 449 48.75 17.75 11.69
N GLY A 450 48.41 18.45 10.61
CA GLY A 450 49.20 19.53 9.99
C GLY A 450 50.11 19.04 8.85
N VAL A 451 50.28 19.76 7.73
CA VAL A 451 49.74 21.11 7.36
C VAL A 451 49.19 21.08 5.89
N PRO A 452 48.90 22.18 5.16
CA PRO A 452 47.56 22.43 4.63
C PRO A 452 47.36 22.15 3.11
N MET A 453 46.09 22.12 2.68
CA MET A 453 45.72 22.32 1.27
C MET A 453 45.86 23.81 0.86
N PRO A 454 46.16 24.12 -0.42
CA PRO A 454 46.19 25.49 -0.90
C PRO A 454 44.79 26.05 -1.18
N HIS A 455 44.50 27.26 -0.68
CA HIS A 455 43.43 28.08 -1.23
C HIS A 455 43.85 28.66 -2.58
N LEU A 456 43.06 28.42 -3.64
CA LEU A 456 43.03 29.32 -4.80
C LEU A 456 41.82 30.25 -4.68
N LEU A 457 42.05 31.52 -5.03
CA LEU A 457 41.14 32.63 -4.77
C LEU A 457 40.23 32.90 -5.98
N ALA A 458 38.92 32.74 -5.80
CA ALA A 458 37.97 33.59 -6.50
C ALA A 458 37.99 34.98 -5.86
N LYS A 459 38.59 35.97 -6.52
CA LYS A 459 38.56 37.36 -6.03
C LYS A 459 37.15 37.93 -6.16
N SER A 460 36.51 38.23 -5.03
CA SER A 460 35.69 39.43 -4.93
C SER A 460 36.54 40.55 -4.30
N MET A 461 36.42 41.76 -4.85
CA MET A 461 37.04 42.98 -4.34
C MET A 461 36.18 44.19 -4.74
N ALA A 462 35.99 45.24 -3.93
CA ALA A 462 36.20 45.36 -2.49
C ALA A 462 35.59 46.67 -1.95
N MET A 463 34.88 46.61 -0.81
CA MET A 463 34.91 47.63 0.27
C MET A 463 34.38 49.06 -0.07
N ASN A 464 34.18 50.00 0.86
CA ASN A 464 34.75 50.15 2.22
C ASN A 464 33.93 51.07 3.17
N ARG A 465 34.11 50.88 4.50
CA ARG A 465 33.76 51.78 5.64
C ARG A 465 32.24 51.96 5.94
N SER A 466 31.75 52.13 7.18
CA SER A 466 32.29 52.13 8.58
C SER A 466 31.10 52.31 9.58
N SER A 467 31.08 51.90 10.87
CA SER A 467 31.97 51.09 11.75
C SER A 467 31.30 50.89 13.16
N SER A 468 32.10 50.56 14.20
CA SER A 468 31.93 50.74 15.67
C SER A 468 30.99 49.86 16.53
N PHE A 469 31.65 49.10 17.43
CA PHE A 469 31.34 48.78 18.85
C PHE A 469 30.21 47.79 19.30
N GLY A 470 30.59 46.87 20.23
CA GLY A 470 29.75 46.02 21.10
C GLY A 470 29.33 44.64 20.53
N SER A 471 29.13 43.49 21.22
CA SER A 471 29.20 42.98 22.63
C SER A 471 27.90 42.20 22.97
N GLN A 472 27.84 40.97 23.53
CA GLN A 472 28.92 40.03 23.91
C GLN A 472 28.49 38.53 23.74
N GLU A 473 28.30 37.74 24.82
CA GLU A 473 28.34 36.26 24.82
C GLU A 473 27.17 35.51 25.55
N SER A 474 26.87 34.28 25.07
CA SER A 474 26.64 33.02 25.86
C SER A 474 25.35 32.82 26.73
N PRO A 475 25.11 31.63 27.38
CA PRO A 475 25.87 30.36 27.45
C PRO A 475 25.06 29.05 27.15
N LEU A 476 25.71 27.88 27.40
CA LEU A 476 25.15 26.52 27.48
C LEU A 476 24.85 26.10 28.94
N ILE A 477 24.16 24.96 29.15
CA ILE A 477 24.04 24.27 30.46
C ILE A 477 24.37 22.77 30.30
N GLU A 478 25.09 22.20 31.27
CA GLU A 478 25.47 20.77 31.36
C GLU A 478 25.08 20.16 32.75
N PRO A 479 25.17 18.82 32.94
CA PRO A 479 24.47 18.10 34.03
C PRO A 479 25.28 17.87 35.33
N PRO A 480 24.62 17.44 36.43
CA PRO A 480 25.26 17.10 37.70
C PRO A 480 25.87 15.68 37.74
N ASN A 481 26.90 15.49 38.58
CA ASN A 481 27.60 14.23 38.85
C ASN A 481 27.20 13.60 40.22
N LEU A 482 27.42 12.28 40.41
CA LEU A 482 28.45 11.73 41.34
C LEU A 482 28.31 10.21 41.68
N LEU A 483 29.49 9.58 41.86
CA LEU A 483 29.85 8.48 42.79
C LEU A 483 29.32 7.02 42.63
N GLU A 484 30.20 6.21 42.00
CA GLU A 484 31.03 5.15 42.64
C GLU A 484 30.53 3.72 42.98
N THR A 485 31.46 2.79 42.73
CA THR A 485 31.67 1.42 43.29
C THR A 485 30.91 0.20 42.75
N SER A 486 31.58 -0.94 42.91
CA SER A 486 31.42 -2.22 42.23
C SER A 486 30.57 -3.27 42.96
N SER A 487 29.96 -4.21 42.22
CA SER A 487 29.61 -5.53 42.75
C SER A 487 29.76 -6.65 41.72
N VAL A 488 30.38 -7.76 42.13
CA VAL A 488 30.58 -8.99 41.35
C VAL A 488 29.38 -9.93 41.51
N LEU A 489 28.99 -10.67 40.46
CA LEU A 489 28.48 -12.04 40.59
C LEU A 489 28.64 -12.82 39.27
N ASN A 490 28.37 -14.13 39.30
CA ASN A 490 29.01 -15.12 38.41
C ASN A 490 28.02 -16.23 37.95
N PHE A 491 28.48 -17.12 37.06
CA PHE A 491 27.82 -18.33 36.51
C PHE A 491 26.81 -18.14 35.34
N GLY A 492 26.80 -19.02 34.32
CA GLY A 492 27.74 -20.13 34.10
C GLY A 492 27.49 -20.98 32.84
N ASN A 493 28.48 -21.84 32.52
CA ASN A 493 28.42 -22.83 31.43
C ASN A 493 27.46 -23.99 31.73
N THR A 494 26.87 -24.60 30.69
CA THR A 494 27.03 -26.05 30.41
C THR A 494 26.56 -26.44 29.01
N PHE A 495 27.12 -27.56 28.50
CA PHE A 495 26.72 -28.24 27.26
C PHE A 495 25.39 -29.00 27.43
N TYR A 496 24.69 -29.30 26.31
CA TYR A 496 24.36 -30.69 25.92
C TYR A 496 23.86 -30.80 24.46
N SER A 497 24.11 -31.95 23.81
CA SER A 497 23.63 -32.39 22.47
C SER A 497 22.45 -33.38 22.64
N PRO A 498 22.01 -34.26 21.69
CA PRO A 498 22.27 -34.42 20.22
C PRO A 498 21.01 -34.78 19.36
N THR A 499 21.19 -34.97 18.04
CA THR A 499 20.60 -35.99 17.10
C THR A 499 21.37 -35.87 15.76
N GLU A 500 21.95 -36.89 15.11
CA GLU A 500 21.36 -38.08 14.42
C GLU A 500 20.50 -37.70 13.18
N ASP A 501 20.64 -38.31 11.98
CA ASP A 501 21.30 -39.57 11.57
C ASP A 501 21.97 -39.49 10.16
N SER A 502 22.57 -40.60 9.74
CA SER A 502 23.37 -40.96 8.55
C SER A 502 22.53 -41.38 7.31
N SER A 503 23.02 -41.95 6.18
CA SER A 503 24.32 -42.43 5.65
C SER A 503 24.27 -42.29 4.09
N HIS A 504 25.12 -42.77 3.16
CA HIS A 504 26.33 -43.63 3.02
C HIS A 504 26.96 -43.22 1.63
N ILE A 505 27.87 -43.84 0.84
CA ILE A 505 28.65 -45.10 0.69
C ILE A 505 30.06 -44.62 0.20
N ASP A 506 31.15 -44.74 0.95
CA ASP A 506 32.11 -45.86 1.05
C ASP A 506 32.90 -46.25 -0.23
N LEU A 507 34.24 -46.12 -0.16
CA LEU A 507 35.27 -46.96 -0.81
C LEU A 507 36.69 -46.45 -0.45
N GLY A 508 37.56 -47.34 0.02
CA GLY A 508 39.02 -47.13 0.15
C GLY A 508 39.76 -48.47 -0.02
N PRO A 509 40.97 -48.67 0.53
CA PRO A 509 42.06 -47.72 0.84
C PRO A 509 43.42 -48.21 0.24
N LEU A 510 44.57 -47.59 0.60
CA LEU A 510 45.78 -48.28 1.14
C LEU A 510 47.09 -47.44 1.11
N LYS A 511 47.67 -47.25 2.31
CA LYS A 511 49.10 -47.24 2.69
C LYS A 511 50.19 -46.62 1.79
N THR A 512 50.98 -45.76 2.43
CA THR A 512 52.45 -45.72 2.27
C THR A 512 53.14 -46.19 3.56
N ASN A 513 54.32 -46.81 3.42
CA ASN A 513 55.32 -46.95 4.49
C ASN A 513 56.50 -46.01 4.14
N LEU A 514 57.24 -45.55 5.13
CA LEU A 514 58.47 -44.77 4.95
C LEU A 514 59.59 -45.41 5.75
N ASP A 515 60.75 -45.66 5.14
CA ASP A 515 61.96 -46.05 5.86
C ASP A 515 63.25 -45.75 5.08
N THR A 516 64.27 -45.25 5.79
CA THR A 516 65.67 -45.04 5.37
C THR A 516 66.03 -44.03 4.24
N ALA A 517 67.25 -43.51 4.34
CA ALA A 517 67.87 -42.42 3.54
C ALA A 517 69.12 -42.99 2.77
N PRO A 518 70.13 -42.24 2.22
CA PRO A 518 70.43 -40.80 2.37
C PRO A 518 70.93 -40.01 1.14
N ALA A 519 70.94 -38.69 1.31
CA ALA A 519 71.89 -37.66 0.83
C ALA A 519 72.69 -37.83 -0.49
N SER A 520 72.57 -36.83 -1.35
CA SER A 520 73.64 -36.39 -2.27
C SER A 520 73.71 -34.87 -2.40
N THR A 521 74.76 -34.28 -1.81
CA THR A 521 75.53 -33.11 -2.29
C THR A 521 74.83 -31.78 -2.62
N LEU A 522 75.27 -30.69 -1.98
CA LEU A 522 74.95 -29.32 -2.40
C LEU A 522 75.52 -29.01 -3.79
N MET A 523 74.78 -28.22 -4.57
CA MET A 523 75.33 -27.28 -5.55
C MET A 523 74.76 -25.91 -5.21
N ASN A 524 75.61 -24.88 -5.16
CA ASN A 524 75.16 -23.51 -4.87
C ASN A 524 74.30 -22.98 -6.02
N ALA A 525 73.23 -22.26 -5.66
CA ALA A 525 72.39 -21.48 -6.59
C ALA A 525 72.50 -19.97 -6.30
N ASP A 526 73.73 -19.49 -6.09
CA ASP A 526 74.03 -18.05 -6.08
C ASP A 526 73.86 -17.51 -7.51
N GLY A 527 72.72 -16.87 -7.82
CA GLY A 527 72.53 -16.13 -9.07
C GLY A 527 71.28 -16.47 -9.89
N LEU A 528 70.08 -16.32 -9.32
CA LEU A 528 68.92 -15.87 -10.11
C LEU A 528 68.71 -14.37 -9.86
N PRO A 529 68.38 -13.55 -10.87
CA PRO A 529 68.05 -12.15 -10.67
C PRO A 529 66.68 -12.00 -10.01
N ASN A 530 66.55 -11.04 -9.10
CA ASN A 530 65.25 -10.69 -8.54
C ASN A 530 64.38 -10.01 -9.62
N LYS A 531 63.11 -10.36 -9.63
CA LYS A 531 62.12 -9.89 -10.60
C LYS A 531 61.13 -8.98 -9.91
N ILE A 532 60.90 -7.80 -10.46
CA ILE A 532 59.96 -6.81 -9.94
C ILE A 532 58.86 -6.66 -10.98
N GLU A 533 57.60 -6.83 -10.59
CA GLU A 533 56.47 -6.56 -11.48
C GLU A 533 55.75 -5.28 -11.01
N LEU A 534 55.61 -4.31 -11.90
CA LEU A 534 54.96 -3.03 -11.59
C LEU A 534 53.64 -2.93 -12.34
N GLU A 535 52.53 -2.89 -11.63
CA GLU A 535 51.21 -2.64 -12.21
C GLU A 535 51.04 -1.13 -12.49
N PHE A 536 50.33 -0.79 -13.57
CA PHE A 536 50.03 0.58 -13.95
C PHE A 536 48.71 0.65 -14.74
N GLN A 537 48.06 1.80 -14.74
CA GLN A 537 46.85 2.04 -15.53
C GLN A 537 47.20 2.87 -16.77
N LEU A 538 47.07 2.26 -17.95
CA LEU A 538 47.12 2.96 -19.24
C LEU A 538 45.76 3.58 -19.51
N LYS A 539 45.70 4.91 -19.53
CA LYS A 539 44.47 5.71 -19.63
C LYS A 539 44.43 6.43 -20.98
N GLY A 540 43.26 6.52 -21.59
CA GLY A 540 42.99 7.36 -22.75
C GLY A 540 41.79 8.27 -22.49
N LYS A 541 41.89 9.55 -22.88
CA LYS A 541 40.81 10.56 -22.80
C LYS A 541 40.64 11.27 -24.15
N ILE A 542 39.40 11.52 -24.57
CA ILE A 542 39.09 12.33 -25.75
C ILE A 542 39.32 13.82 -25.43
N ALA A 543 39.93 14.56 -26.35
CA ALA A 543 40.14 16.00 -26.23
C ALA A 543 38.83 16.79 -26.43
N GLU A 544 38.63 17.87 -25.66
CA GLU A 544 37.34 18.55 -25.43
C GLU A 544 36.81 19.40 -26.63
N THR A 545 37.21 19.08 -27.87
CA THR A 545 37.03 19.93 -29.06
C THR A 545 36.28 19.28 -30.23
N SER A 546 35.70 18.09 -30.07
CA SER A 546 35.20 17.27 -31.20
C SER A 546 33.89 16.52 -30.92
N GLU A 547 33.15 16.19 -32.00
CA GLU A 547 31.77 15.66 -31.93
C GLU A 547 31.71 14.20 -31.40
N GLU A 548 31.19 14.05 -30.19
CA GLU A 548 31.28 12.87 -29.31
C GLU A 548 30.97 11.52 -29.99
N ARG A 549 29.91 11.44 -30.80
CA ARG A 549 29.37 10.16 -31.32
C ARG A 549 30.24 9.45 -32.36
N ARG A 550 31.32 10.06 -32.85
CA ARG A 550 32.25 9.42 -33.81
C ARG A 550 33.58 8.98 -33.19
N GLU A 551 33.91 9.45 -31.99
CA GLU A 551 35.29 9.35 -31.48
C GLU A 551 35.51 8.23 -30.45
N GLN A 552 34.46 7.64 -29.87
CA GLN A 552 34.61 6.49 -28.95
C GLN A 552 35.30 5.27 -29.62
N ASN A 553 35.09 5.08 -30.93
CA ASN A 553 35.86 4.10 -31.72
C ASN A 553 37.33 4.52 -31.89
N SER A 554 37.62 5.82 -32.01
CA SER A 554 39.00 6.32 -32.11
C SER A 554 39.75 6.20 -30.78
N LEU A 555 39.06 6.43 -29.66
CA LEU A 555 39.55 6.22 -28.30
C LEU A 555 39.99 4.76 -28.09
N MET A 556 39.10 3.79 -28.38
CA MET A 556 39.39 2.36 -28.28
C MET A 556 40.60 1.94 -29.14
N ASN A 557 40.65 2.38 -30.41
CA ASN A 557 41.79 2.08 -31.28
C ASN A 557 43.09 2.74 -30.79
N SER A 558 43.06 3.97 -30.27
CA SER A 558 44.28 4.68 -29.83
C SER A 558 44.92 4.01 -28.62
N VAL A 559 44.12 3.51 -27.68
CA VAL A 559 44.66 2.76 -26.51
C VAL A 559 45.19 1.39 -26.94
N GLN A 560 44.54 0.70 -27.89
CA GLN A 560 45.09 -0.52 -28.48
C GLN A 560 46.43 -0.28 -29.22
N GLU A 561 46.54 0.83 -29.96
CA GLU A 561 47.78 1.28 -30.61
C GLU A 561 48.90 1.54 -29.57
N ALA A 562 48.57 2.18 -28.44
CA ALA A 562 49.51 2.41 -27.34
C ALA A 562 49.89 1.11 -26.58
N MET A 563 48.96 0.17 -26.39
CA MET A 563 49.23 -1.13 -25.78
C MET A 563 50.27 -1.92 -26.60
N GLN A 564 50.05 -2.10 -27.90
CA GLN A 564 50.99 -2.80 -28.78
C GLN A 564 52.35 -2.10 -28.81
N PHE A 565 52.36 -0.77 -28.91
CA PHE A 565 53.59 0.01 -28.89
C PHE A 565 54.41 -0.22 -27.61
N LEU A 566 53.78 -0.31 -26.43
CA LEU A 566 54.51 -0.55 -25.18
C LEU A 566 55.09 -1.97 -25.09
N GLN A 567 54.44 -2.95 -25.71
CA GLN A 567 54.99 -4.31 -25.83
C GLN A 567 56.23 -4.33 -26.75
N ASP A 568 56.16 -3.64 -27.89
CA ASP A 568 57.28 -3.51 -28.83
C ASP A 568 58.45 -2.69 -28.22
N ALA A 569 58.14 -1.63 -27.46
CA ALA A 569 59.13 -0.78 -26.77
C ALA A 569 59.82 -1.48 -25.58
N ALA A 570 59.14 -2.44 -24.94
CA ALA A 570 59.77 -3.36 -23.98
C ALA A 570 60.75 -4.29 -24.69
N TYR A 571 60.29 -5.00 -25.72
CA TYR A 571 61.08 -6.01 -26.45
C TYR A 571 62.32 -5.43 -27.16
N SER A 572 62.28 -4.15 -27.54
CA SER A 572 63.42 -3.41 -28.11
C SER A 572 64.39 -2.83 -27.06
N GLY A 573 64.11 -2.97 -25.77
CA GLY A 573 64.91 -2.39 -24.68
C GLY A 573 64.80 -0.86 -24.55
N GLU A 574 63.87 -0.24 -25.28
CA GLU A 574 63.65 1.21 -25.22
C GLU A 574 63.12 1.67 -23.86
N LEU A 575 62.49 0.79 -23.08
CA LEU A 575 61.96 1.10 -21.74
C LEU A 575 62.99 0.99 -20.59
N ASP A 576 64.20 0.44 -20.80
CA ASP A 576 65.28 0.30 -19.80
C ASP A 576 65.56 1.54 -18.92
N VAL A 577 65.60 1.39 -17.59
CA VAL A 577 65.82 2.50 -16.65
C VAL A 577 67.23 2.48 -16.08
N SER A 578 67.91 3.63 -16.04
CA SER A 578 69.20 3.79 -15.36
C SER A 578 69.00 4.50 -14.01
N LEU A 579 69.32 3.83 -12.91
CA LEU A 579 69.33 4.40 -11.56
C LEU A 579 70.77 4.49 -11.04
N GLY A 580 71.34 5.71 -11.11
CA GLY A 580 72.75 5.95 -10.82
C GLY A 580 73.65 5.12 -11.75
N ASN A 581 74.48 4.24 -11.18
CA ASN A 581 75.37 3.36 -11.93
C ASN A 581 74.74 2.01 -12.31
N LYS A 582 73.49 1.72 -11.91
CA LYS A 582 72.78 0.48 -12.27
C LYS A 582 71.87 0.73 -13.49
N ARG A 583 71.89 -0.17 -14.47
CA ARG A 583 70.91 -0.25 -15.56
C ARG A 583 69.96 -1.41 -15.26
N LEU A 584 68.66 -1.16 -15.43
CA LEU A 584 67.56 -2.07 -15.14
C LEU A 584 66.86 -2.39 -16.46
N HIS A 585 66.72 -3.67 -16.77
CA HIS A 585 66.16 -4.10 -18.05
C HIS A 585 64.67 -4.42 -17.91
N VAL A 586 63.86 -3.85 -18.81
CA VAL A 586 62.44 -4.16 -18.91
C VAL A 586 62.27 -5.42 -19.77
N GLU A 587 61.88 -6.52 -19.14
CA GLU A 587 61.76 -7.84 -19.77
C GLU A 587 60.52 -7.93 -20.68
N TYR A 588 59.39 -7.41 -20.21
CA TYR A 588 58.14 -7.31 -20.98
C TYR A 588 57.17 -6.29 -20.38
N VAL A 589 56.16 -5.92 -21.17
CA VAL A 589 54.89 -5.35 -20.71
C VAL A 589 53.77 -6.33 -21.06
N LYS A 590 52.93 -6.67 -20.09
CA LYS A 590 51.68 -7.43 -20.29
C LYS A 590 50.48 -6.52 -20.01
N PHE A 591 49.32 -6.86 -20.56
CA PHE A 591 48.04 -6.22 -20.23
C PHE A 591 47.03 -7.31 -19.87
N ASP A 592 46.01 -6.96 -19.10
CA ASP A 592 44.95 -7.90 -18.72
C ASP A 592 44.08 -8.34 -19.93
N GLU A 593 43.44 -9.51 -19.85
CA GLU A 593 42.68 -10.10 -20.98
C GLU A 593 41.26 -9.51 -21.19
N GLU A 594 40.81 -8.57 -20.35
CA GLU A 594 39.42 -8.09 -20.38
C GLU A 594 39.21 -6.98 -21.44
N GLU A 595 38.01 -6.44 -21.61
CA GLU A 595 37.85 -5.25 -22.47
C GLU A 595 38.30 -3.98 -21.72
N PRO A 596 38.84 -2.94 -22.40
CA PRO A 596 39.21 -1.68 -21.73
C PRO A 596 38.01 -1.05 -21.03
N MET A 597 38.17 -0.74 -19.75
CA MET A 597 37.07 -0.29 -18.89
C MET A 597 36.79 1.19 -19.11
N PHE A 598 35.52 1.54 -19.26
CA PHE A 598 35.08 2.92 -19.43
C PHE A 598 35.08 3.68 -18.11
N VAL A 599 35.78 4.80 -18.07
CA VAL A 599 35.81 5.71 -16.91
C VAL A 599 34.69 6.72 -17.06
N CYS A 600 33.86 6.83 -16.03
CA CYS A 600 32.84 7.86 -15.92
C CYS A 600 33.30 8.95 -14.94
N GLU A 601 32.83 10.19 -15.12
CA GLU A 601 33.28 11.30 -14.29
C GLU A 601 32.73 11.18 -12.85
N PRO A 602 33.48 11.59 -11.81
CA PRO A 602 33.00 11.55 -10.43
C PRO A 602 31.64 12.25 -10.28
N GLY A 603 30.67 11.57 -9.67
CA GLY A 603 29.26 11.98 -9.69
C GLY A 603 28.39 11.17 -10.65
N THR A 604 28.99 10.28 -11.45
CA THR A 604 28.29 9.48 -12.47
C THR A 604 28.64 8.00 -12.38
N VAL A 605 27.67 7.13 -12.68
CA VAL A 605 27.77 5.67 -12.64
C VAL A 605 27.96 5.11 -14.05
N ALA A 606 28.86 4.14 -14.19
CA ALA A 606 29.12 3.45 -15.45
C ALA A 606 28.14 2.29 -15.69
N GLN A 607 27.54 2.26 -16.88
CA GLN A 607 26.71 1.15 -17.37
C GLN A 607 27.17 0.73 -18.78
N GLY A 608 28.25 -0.06 -18.84
CA GLY A 608 28.92 -0.39 -20.09
C GLY A 608 29.73 0.79 -20.62
N ASN A 609 29.48 1.23 -21.85
CA ASN A 609 30.16 2.39 -22.46
C ASN A 609 29.42 3.73 -22.22
N ILE A 610 28.37 3.71 -21.38
CA ILE A 610 27.48 4.83 -21.06
C ILE A 610 27.69 5.24 -19.60
N CYS A 611 27.69 6.55 -19.35
CA CYS A 611 27.67 7.15 -18.03
C CYS A 611 26.29 7.74 -17.72
N LEU A 612 25.88 7.66 -16.46
CA LEU A 612 24.62 8.18 -15.93
C LEU A 612 24.92 9.06 -14.71
N LYS A 613 24.55 10.34 -14.74
CA LYS A 613 24.65 11.20 -13.54
C LYS A 613 23.75 10.69 -12.42
N CYS A 614 24.18 10.78 -11.17
CA CYS A 614 23.25 10.55 -10.06
C CYS A 614 22.09 11.57 -10.14
N PRO A 615 20.82 11.11 -10.21
CA PRO A 615 19.68 12.01 -10.35
C PRO A 615 19.47 12.85 -9.09
N VAL A 616 18.66 13.90 -9.23
CA VAL A 616 18.17 14.66 -8.07
C VAL A 616 17.51 13.75 -7.04
N GLY A 617 17.67 14.08 -5.76
CA GLY A 617 17.33 13.21 -4.63
C GLY A 617 18.36 12.14 -4.31
N THR A 618 19.49 12.07 -5.01
CA THR A 618 20.53 11.06 -4.77
C THR A 618 21.92 11.66 -4.77
N HIS A 619 22.88 10.96 -4.19
CA HIS A 619 24.30 11.36 -4.20
C HIS A 619 25.21 10.22 -4.66
N PHE A 620 26.36 10.54 -5.22
CA PHE A 620 27.37 9.58 -5.61
C PHE A 620 28.19 9.15 -4.39
N ASN A 621 28.18 7.85 -4.05
CA ASN A 621 29.05 7.28 -3.03
C ASN A 621 30.40 6.89 -3.65
N VAL A 622 31.43 7.65 -3.30
CA VAL A 622 32.81 7.51 -3.82
C VAL A 622 33.48 6.18 -3.39
N ILE A 623 32.96 5.48 -2.38
CA ILE A 623 33.51 4.20 -1.89
C ILE A 623 32.96 3.01 -2.70
N TYR A 624 31.72 3.12 -3.19
CA TYR A 624 31.02 2.04 -3.90
C TYR A 624 30.80 2.31 -5.40
N GLU A 625 31.12 3.51 -5.87
CA GLU A 625 30.92 3.99 -7.25
C GLU A 625 29.45 3.92 -7.73
N THR A 626 28.52 4.05 -6.78
CA THR A 626 27.06 3.95 -7.00
C THR A 626 26.32 5.19 -6.51
N CYS A 627 25.18 5.50 -7.12
CA CYS A 627 24.25 6.50 -6.60
C CYS A 627 23.42 5.93 -5.44
N GLU A 628 23.39 6.65 -4.32
CA GLU A 628 22.64 6.33 -3.10
C GLU A 628 21.54 7.37 -2.85
N ALA A 629 20.39 6.90 -2.35
CA ALA A 629 19.25 7.75 -2.04
C ALA A 629 19.56 8.72 -0.89
N CYS A 630 19.15 9.99 -1.02
CA CYS A 630 19.21 10.91 0.11
C CYS A 630 18.36 10.37 1.28
N PRO A 631 18.93 10.22 2.49
CA PRO A 631 18.19 9.75 3.66
C PRO A 631 17.13 10.76 4.12
N LEU A 632 16.17 10.28 4.92
CA LEU A 632 15.12 11.10 5.53
C LEU A 632 15.69 12.34 6.23
N GLY A 633 15.09 13.50 5.99
CA GLY A 633 15.56 14.79 6.51
C GLY A 633 16.73 15.38 5.71
N THR A 634 17.04 14.84 4.54
CA THR A 634 18.01 15.42 3.59
C THR A 634 17.46 15.44 2.17
N TYR A 635 17.96 16.35 1.33
CA TYR A 635 17.55 16.53 -0.05
C TYR A 635 18.74 16.82 -0.98
N GLN A 636 18.57 16.63 -2.29
CA GLN A 636 19.54 17.04 -3.30
C GLN A 636 18.84 17.50 -4.58
N PHE A 637 19.15 18.72 -5.04
CA PHE A 637 18.47 19.39 -6.17
C PHE A 637 19.35 19.54 -7.43
N LEU A 638 20.60 19.10 -7.37
CA LEU A 638 21.52 19.06 -8.51
C LEU A 638 21.94 17.61 -8.80
N GLU A 639 22.05 17.28 -10.09
CA GLU A 639 22.59 15.99 -10.51
C GLU A 639 24.08 15.85 -10.14
N GLY A 640 24.51 14.60 -9.92
CA GLY A 640 25.92 14.21 -9.79
C GLY A 640 26.65 14.73 -8.54
N GLN A 641 25.92 15.13 -7.49
CA GLN A 641 26.53 15.62 -6.25
C GLN A 641 27.04 14.48 -5.35
N PHE A 642 28.02 14.79 -4.51
CA PHE A 642 28.68 13.81 -3.62
C PHE A 642 28.04 13.67 -2.23
N SER A 643 27.05 14.51 -1.91
CA SER A 643 26.33 14.48 -0.63
C SER A 643 24.94 15.09 -0.76
N CYS A 644 24.09 14.87 0.25
CA CYS A 644 22.77 15.50 0.37
C CYS A 644 22.81 16.65 1.38
N LEU A 645 22.00 17.68 1.14
CA LEU A 645 21.83 18.82 2.03
C LEU A 645 20.82 18.47 3.13
N VAL A 646 21.10 18.85 4.37
CA VAL A 646 20.18 18.62 5.49
C VAL A 646 19.02 19.61 5.42
N CYS A 647 17.81 19.15 5.71
CA CYS A 647 16.62 20.00 5.84
C CYS A 647 16.78 21.03 6.99
N PRO A 648 16.18 22.24 6.89
CA PRO A 648 16.21 23.25 7.96
C PRO A 648 15.67 22.77 9.33
N ASP A 649 16.05 23.47 10.39
CA ASP A 649 15.60 23.19 11.76
C ASP A 649 14.09 22.95 11.89
N ARG A 650 13.72 21.85 12.56
CA ARG A 650 12.33 21.38 12.74
C ARG A 650 11.57 21.14 11.42
N THR A 651 12.28 20.87 10.33
CA THR A 651 11.70 20.29 9.11
C THR A 651 12.29 18.91 8.84
N SER A 652 11.62 18.09 8.02
CA SER A 652 12.12 16.82 7.51
C SER A 652 11.33 16.40 6.27
N THR A 653 11.83 15.40 5.55
CA THR A 653 11.16 14.86 4.35
C THR A 653 10.31 13.64 4.73
N THR A 654 9.17 13.46 4.03
CA THR A 654 8.22 12.35 4.30
C THR A 654 8.66 11.01 3.72
N ALA A 655 9.69 11.00 2.87
CA ALA A 655 10.32 9.83 2.26
C ALA A 655 11.79 10.16 1.97
N GLY A 656 12.62 9.15 1.69
CA GLY A 656 13.95 9.37 1.13
C GLY A 656 13.89 9.87 -0.32
N GLN A 657 15.06 9.99 -0.96
CA GLN A 657 15.21 10.45 -2.35
C GLN A 657 14.68 11.88 -2.60
N SER A 658 14.71 12.76 -1.61
CA SER A 658 14.03 14.06 -1.70
C SER A 658 14.78 15.06 -2.59
N LYS A 659 14.08 15.67 -3.54
CA LYS A 659 14.68 16.36 -4.70
C LYS A 659 14.85 17.87 -4.50
N SER A 660 14.24 18.44 -3.48
CA SER A 660 14.18 19.88 -3.28
C SER A 660 13.96 20.27 -1.82
N LEU A 661 14.31 21.52 -1.50
CA LEU A 661 14.01 22.14 -0.20
C LEU A 661 12.49 22.19 0.07
N GLY A 662 11.64 22.21 -0.97
CA GLY A 662 10.18 22.20 -0.83
C GLY A 662 9.60 20.88 -0.31
N GLU A 663 10.38 19.81 -0.29
CA GLU A 663 10.00 18.52 0.31
C GLU A 663 10.35 18.43 1.80
N CYS A 664 11.17 19.36 2.32
CA CYS A 664 11.42 19.53 3.76
C CYS A 664 10.21 20.19 4.43
N LYS A 665 9.23 19.38 4.85
CA LYS A 665 8.02 19.83 5.53
C LYS A 665 8.29 20.11 7.01
N ALA A 666 7.55 21.04 7.62
CA ALA A 666 7.66 21.27 9.05
C ALA A 666 7.19 20.06 9.88
N GLN A 667 7.87 19.84 11.00
CA GLN A 667 7.50 18.84 12.01
C GLN A 667 6.28 19.32 12.79
N CYS A 668 5.33 18.43 13.03
CA CYS A 668 4.14 18.75 13.83
C CYS A 668 4.56 19.30 15.20
N LEU A 669 3.99 20.45 15.56
CA LEU A 669 4.23 21.12 16.83
C LEU A 669 3.62 20.31 17.99
N PRO A 670 4.12 20.46 19.23
CA PRO A 670 3.45 19.93 20.40
C PRO A 670 1.95 20.29 20.41
N GLY A 671 1.11 19.31 20.69
CA GLY A 671 -0.35 19.38 20.59
C GLY A 671 -0.94 19.02 19.23
N SER A 672 -0.14 18.82 18.17
CA SER A 672 -0.59 18.29 16.89
C SER A 672 0.16 17.01 16.48
N PHE A 673 -0.43 16.28 15.52
CA PHE A 673 0.08 15.01 15.00
C PHE A 673 -0.23 14.87 13.51
N SER A 674 0.48 13.97 12.83
CA SER A 674 0.10 13.46 11.50
C SER A 674 0.71 12.08 11.31
N ALA A 675 0.21 11.25 10.40
CA ALA A 675 0.75 9.88 10.20
C ALA A 675 2.26 9.82 9.89
N THR A 676 2.88 10.93 9.45
CA THR A 676 4.33 11.03 9.21
C THR A 676 5.08 11.81 10.30
N GLY A 677 4.37 12.52 11.19
CA GLY A 677 4.95 13.53 12.09
C GLY A 677 5.27 14.87 11.40
N LEU A 678 4.91 15.02 10.13
CA LEU A 678 5.21 16.19 9.28
C LEU A 678 3.92 16.76 8.67
N GLU A 679 3.94 18.02 8.26
CA GLU A 679 2.73 18.70 7.76
C GLU A 679 2.06 18.03 6.53
N PRO A 680 0.72 18.10 6.41
CA PRO A 680 -0.23 18.79 7.30
C PRO A 680 -0.49 18.03 8.62
N CYS A 681 -0.71 18.78 9.70
CA CYS A 681 -0.89 18.23 11.06
C CYS A 681 -2.29 18.54 11.62
N GLU A 682 -2.92 17.55 12.25
CA GLU A 682 -4.18 17.70 12.98
C GLU A 682 -3.95 18.01 14.47
N THR A 683 -4.82 18.80 15.09
CA THR A 683 -4.75 19.05 16.54
C THR A 683 -5.30 17.88 17.34
N CYS A 684 -4.61 17.49 18.42
CA CYS A 684 -5.04 16.36 19.25
C CYS A 684 -6.49 16.55 19.75
N PRO A 685 -7.35 15.53 19.63
CA PRO A 685 -8.76 15.61 20.04
C PRO A 685 -8.93 15.79 21.55
N ILE A 686 -10.14 16.13 21.98
CA ILE A 686 -10.47 16.24 23.41
C ILE A 686 -10.32 14.85 24.06
N GLY A 687 -9.55 14.79 25.15
CA GLY A 687 -9.17 13.53 25.80
C GLY A 687 -7.81 12.96 25.39
N SER A 688 -7.03 13.66 24.57
CA SER A 688 -5.62 13.33 24.31
C SER A 688 -4.71 14.56 24.28
N TYR A 689 -3.40 14.34 24.37
CA TYR A 689 -2.35 15.36 24.45
C TYR A 689 -1.07 14.90 23.73
N GLN A 690 -0.15 15.83 23.46
CA GLN A 690 1.13 15.49 22.83
C GLN A 690 2.24 16.51 23.17
N PRO A 691 3.24 16.18 24.00
CA PRO A 691 4.27 17.14 24.44
C PRO A 691 5.43 17.40 23.47
N THR A 692 5.70 16.52 22.50
CA THR A 692 6.90 16.60 21.66
C THR A 692 6.63 17.01 20.22
N TYR A 693 7.69 17.39 19.50
CA TYR A 693 7.66 17.66 18.06
C TYR A 693 7.66 16.34 17.25
N ALA A 694 7.29 16.44 15.96
CA ALA A 694 7.36 15.38 14.96
C ALA A 694 6.49 14.14 15.27
N GLN A 695 5.33 14.33 15.88
CA GLN A 695 4.58 13.24 16.51
C GLN A 695 3.55 12.58 15.59
N GLN A 696 3.53 11.25 15.62
CA GLN A 696 2.74 10.43 14.71
C GLN A 696 1.31 10.12 15.20
N GLU A 697 1.10 10.13 16.51
CA GLU A 697 -0.20 9.93 17.16
C GLU A 697 -0.33 10.82 18.41
N CYS A 698 -1.55 10.93 18.97
CA CYS A 698 -1.80 11.66 20.22
C CYS A 698 -1.96 10.73 21.41
N ILE A 699 -1.31 11.05 22.53
CA ILE A 699 -1.32 10.23 23.75
C ILE A 699 -2.69 10.39 24.44
N PRO A 700 -3.45 9.31 24.68
CA PRO A 700 -4.73 9.41 25.40
C PRO A 700 -4.51 9.80 26.86
N CYS A 701 -5.41 10.63 27.39
CA CYS A 701 -5.43 11.00 28.80
C CYS A 701 -5.67 9.77 29.72
N PRO A 702 -5.14 9.77 30.96
CA PRO A 702 -5.40 8.71 31.94
C PRO A 702 -6.90 8.42 32.17
N PRO A 703 -7.30 7.16 32.43
CA PRO A 703 -8.71 6.76 32.51
C PRO A 703 -9.59 7.65 33.40
N GLY A 704 -10.65 8.21 32.81
CA GLY A 704 -11.61 9.07 33.50
C GLY A 704 -11.26 10.56 33.56
N THR A 705 -10.04 10.94 33.13
CA THR A 705 -9.65 12.34 32.89
C THR A 705 -9.90 12.77 31.43
N ALA A 706 -9.95 14.07 31.17
CA ALA A 706 -10.08 14.64 29.83
C ALA A 706 -9.29 15.96 29.72
N THR A 707 -9.11 16.47 28.50
CA THR A 707 -8.59 17.81 28.24
C THR A 707 -9.73 18.84 28.11
N HIS A 708 -9.44 20.13 28.31
CA HIS A 708 -10.45 21.19 28.22
C HIS A 708 -10.65 21.75 26.79
N ARG A 709 -9.74 21.40 25.86
CA ARG A 709 -9.67 21.86 24.46
C ARG A 709 -8.95 20.82 23.62
N ARG A 710 -9.01 20.96 22.28
CA ARG A 710 -8.08 20.30 21.36
C ARG A 710 -6.69 20.93 21.44
N GLY A 711 -5.66 20.25 20.94
CA GLY A 711 -4.32 20.81 20.79
C GLY A 711 -3.47 20.87 22.06
N VAL A 712 -3.78 20.03 23.05
CA VAL A 712 -3.14 20.08 24.39
C VAL A 712 -1.72 19.52 24.39
N ARG A 713 -0.82 20.21 25.11
CA ARG A 713 0.64 19.98 25.07
C ARG A 713 1.19 19.22 26.27
N SER A 714 0.40 18.90 27.28
CA SER A 714 0.90 18.24 28.49
C SER A 714 -0.14 17.33 29.14
N SER A 715 0.35 16.26 29.79
CA SER A 715 -0.45 15.40 30.66
C SER A 715 -1.05 16.16 31.84
N THR A 716 -0.48 17.30 32.26
CA THR A 716 -0.99 18.13 33.36
C THR A 716 -2.28 18.91 33.01
N GLU A 717 -2.63 18.97 31.72
CA GLU A 717 -3.92 19.47 31.23
C GLU A 717 -4.99 18.35 31.15
N CYS A 718 -4.63 17.06 31.29
CA CYS A 718 -5.58 15.96 31.49
C CYS A 718 -6.08 15.96 32.94
N ARG A 719 -7.35 16.32 33.17
CA ARG A 719 -7.92 16.44 34.52
C ARG A 719 -9.28 15.75 34.63
N LEU A 720 -9.68 15.35 35.84
CA LEU A 720 -10.99 14.74 36.07
C LEU A 720 -12.10 15.78 35.80
N PRO A 721 -13.13 15.47 34.98
CA PRO A 721 -14.28 16.35 34.80
C PRO A 721 -15.11 16.42 36.09
N CYS A 722 -15.61 17.62 36.41
CA CYS A 722 -16.26 17.89 37.69
C CYS A 722 -17.48 16.98 37.93
N PRO A 723 -17.62 16.39 39.13
CA PRO A 723 -18.75 15.53 39.45
C PRO A 723 -20.06 16.36 39.55
N PRO A 724 -21.23 15.76 39.32
CA PRO A 724 -22.50 16.44 39.53
C PRO A 724 -22.58 17.11 40.91
N GLY A 725 -22.94 18.38 40.94
CA GLY A 725 -22.96 19.26 42.10
C GLY A 725 -21.76 20.22 42.21
N GLU A 726 -20.71 20.02 41.40
CA GLU A 726 -19.50 20.84 41.40
C GLU A 726 -19.19 21.39 40.00
N VAL A 727 -18.59 22.58 39.93
CA VAL A 727 -18.25 23.26 38.66
C VAL A 727 -16.83 23.81 38.65
N SER A 728 -16.32 24.10 37.46
CA SER A 728 -15.14 24.97 37.29
C SER A 728 -15.23 25.72 35.96
N ARG A 729 -14.45 26.80 35.79
CA ARG A 729 -14.39 27.58 34.53
C ARG A 729 -14.11 26.74 33.27
N ILE A 730 -13.49 25.56 33.44
CA ILE A 730 -13.16 24.63 32.34
C ILE A 730 -13.95 23.31 32.38
N GLY A 731 -14.79 23.08 33.40
CA GLY A 731 -15.52 21.81 33.60
C GLY A 731 -14.67 20.67 34.17
N LEU A 732 -13.40 20.93 34.48
CA LEU A 732 -12.43 19.97 35.01
C LEU A 732 -11.79 20.47 36.31
N GLN A 733 -11.19 19.58 37.09
CA GLN A 733 -10.58 19.93 38.39
C GLN A 733 -9.53 21.06 38.35
N PRO A 734 -9.40 21.87 39.43
CA PRO A 734 -10.18 21.82 40.67
C PRO A 734 -11.64 22.26 40.47
N CYS A 735 -12.54 21.65 41.23
CA CYS A 735 -13.99 21.86 41.14
C CYS A 735 -14.53 22.42 42.46
N PHE A 736 -15.56 23.25 42.37
CA PHE A 736 -16.14 23.97 43.49
C PHE A 736 -17.62 23.60 43.64
N PRO A 737 -18.11 23.25 44.84
CA PRO A 737 -19.50 22.86 45.04
C PRO A 737 -20.44 24.05 44.84
N CYS A 738 -21.59 23.82 44.19
CA CYS A 738 -22.56 24.87 43.95
C CYS A 738 -23.09 25.49 45.27
N PRO A 739 -23.25 26.83 45.34
CA PRO A 739 -23.77 27.50 46.54
C PRO A 739 -25.19 27.06 46.94
N ASP A 740 -25.56 27.33 48.19
CA ASP A 740 -26.92 27.11 48.68
C ASP A 740 -27.96 27.86 47.82
N GLY A 741 -28.93 27.14 47.27
CA GLY A 741 -29.90 27.64 46.29
C GLY A 741 -29.48 27.51 44.82
N PHE A 742 -28.42 26.75 44.54
CA PHE A 742 -27.99 26.37 43.19
C PHE A 742 -27.67 24.88 43.12
N PHE A 743 -27.98 24.23 41.99
CA PHE A 743 -27.76 22.80 41.74
C PHE A 743 -27.10 22.55 40.38
N GLN A 744 -26.55 21.35 40.18
CA GLN A 744 -25.81 21.01 38.96
C GLN A 744 -25.86 19.48 38.69
N PRO A 745 -26.47 19.01 37.57
CA PRO A 745 -26.74 17.58 37.36
C PRO A 745 -25.81 16.82 36.38
N HIS A 746 -24.97 17.51 35.62
CA HIS A 746 -24.16 16.93 34.54
C HIS A 746 -22.67 16.88 34.88
N LYS A 747 -22.00 15.74 34.66
CA LYS A 747 -20.55 15.63 34.87
C LYS A 747 -19.81 16.51 33.84
N GLY A 748 -18.92 17.38 34.30
CA GLY A 748 -18.07 18.22 33.46
C GLY A 748 -18.61 19.63 33.18
N GLU A 749 -19.62 20.08 33.93
CA GLU A 749 -20.30 21.35 33.71
C GLU A 749 -19.51 22.58 34.19
N LYS A 750 -19.77 23.74 33.59
CA LYS A 750 -19.08 25.01 33.89
C LYS A 750 -19.86 25.95 34.83
N SER A 751 -21.18 25.78 34.90
CA SER A 751 -22.10 26.71 35.57
C SER A 751 -23.10 26.00 36.49
N CYS A 752 -23.42 26.63 37.62
CA CYS A 752 -24.44 26.14 38.55
C CYS A 752 -25.82 26.72 38.20
N PHE A 753 -26.84 25.88 38.12
CA PHE A 753 -28.21 26.31 37.80
C PHE A 753 -28.94 26.77 39.06
N LYS A 754 -29.61 27.92 39.00
CA LYS A 754 -30.30 28.50 40.15
C LYS A 754 -31.61 27.78 40.48
N CYS A 755 -31.89 27.56 41.75
CA CYS A 755 -33.17 27.02 42.19
C CYS A 755 -34.35 27.96 41.84
N PRO A 756 -35.51 27.41 41.41
CA PRO A 756 -36.71 28.20 41.15
C PRO A 756 -37.10 29.10 42.33
N ASN A 757 -37.60 30.30 42.03
CA ASN A 757 -38.03 31.31 43.02
C ASN A 757 -36.95 31.73 44.06
N ASN A 758 -35.65 31.54 43.77
CA ASN A 758 -34.55 31.76 44.73
C ASN A 758 -34.68 30.91 46.02
N THR A 759 -35.26 29.72 45.92
CA THR A 759 -35.32 28.75 47.03
C THR A 759 -33.92 28.23 47.37
N ARG A 760 -33.74 27.73 48.61
CA ARG A 760 -32.48 27.16 49.09
C ARG A 760 -32.36 25.69 48.71
N THR A 761 -31.14 25.16 48.75
CA THR A 761 -30.88 23.71 48.64
C THR A 761 -30.59 23.06 50.00
N GLY A 762 -30.39 23.86 51.06
CA GLY A 762 -30.05 23.38 52.41
C GLY A 762 -28.65 22.80 52.55
N MET A 763 -27.96 22.58 51.44
CA MET A 763 -26.58 22.08 51.33
C MET A 763 -25.87 22.73 50.13
N GLN A 764 -24.55 22.90 50.26
CA GLN A 764 -23.68 23.16 49.11
C GLN A 764 -23.48 21.87 48.29
N GLY A 765 -23.24 21.99 47.00
CA GLY A 765 -22.96 20.84 46.12
C GLY A 765 -24.20 20.05 45.70
N ALA A 766 -25.37 20.70 45.60
CA ALA A 766 -26.62 20.05 45.24
C ALA A 766 -26.59 19.51 43.79
N LYS A 767 -26.99 18.25 43.62
CA LYS A 767 -26.80 17.50 42.35
C LYS A 767 -28.01 17.52 41.43
N ASP A 768 -29.17 17.97 41.90
CA ASP A 768 -30.40 18.02 41.12
C ASP A 768 -31.40 19.03 41.70
N MET A 769 -32.41 19.38 40.90
CA MET A 769 -33.42 20.40 41.24
C MET A 769 -34.36 19.99 42.39
N ASN A 770 -34.44 18.71 42.76
CA ASN A 770 -35.30 18.26 43.86
C ASN A 770 -34.68 18.57 45.24
N ALA A 771 -33.40 18.95 45.28
CA ALA A 771 -32.78 19.53 46.46
C ALA A 771 -33.33 20.95 46.79
N CYS A 772 -33.93 21.64 45.81
CA CYS A 772 -34.52 22.97 46.01
C CYS A 772 -35.77 22.90 46.92
N GLU A 773 -35.72 23.55 48.08
CA GLU A 773 -36.79 23.53 49.09
C GLU A 773 -38.12 24.06 48.54
N GLY A 774 -39.18 23.25 48.65
CA GLY A 774 -40.56 23.67 48.34
C GLY A 774 -41.04 23.41 46.90
N VAL A 775 -40.24 22.77 46.05
CA VAL A 775 -40.67 22.39 44.68
C VAL A 775 -41.51 21.11 44.71
N THR A 776 -42.76 21.17 44.21
CA THR A 776 -43.59 19.98 43.94
C THR A 776 -43.59 19.63 42.45
N GLN A 777 -43.87 18.37 42.11
CA GLN A 777 -43.73 17.84 40.74
C GLN A 777 -44.60 18.55 39.69
N GLU A 778 -45.64 19.29 40.09
CA GLU A 778 -46.51 20.04 39.16
C GLU A 778 -45.85 21.33 38.66
N THR A 779 -44.97 21.97 39.44
CA THR A 779 -44.29 23.21 39.05
C THR A 779 -43.14 23.01 38.05
N ALA A 780 -42.58 21.81 37.94
CA ALA A 780 -41.39 21.53 37.12
C ALA A 780 -41.60 21.55 35.59
N LYS A 781 -42.82 21.86 35.10
CA LYS A 781 -43.22 21.68 33.70
C LYS A 781 -43.61 22.95 32.92
N LYS A 782 -43.40 24.15 33.47
CA LYS A 782 -43.91 25.39 32.82
C LYS A 782 -43.05 26.66 32.87
N THR A 783 -41.80 26.57 33.33
CA THR A 783 -40.85 27.70 33.26
C THR A 783 -39.50 27.18 32.81
N ILE A 784 -39.03 27.65 31.64
CA ILE A 784 -37.60 27.55 31.28
C ILE A 784 -36.88 28.59 32.14
N PRO A 785 -35.87 28.22 32.95
CA PRO A 785 -35.12 29.21 33.72
C PRO A 785 -34.33 30.13 32.79
N GLU A 786 -34.67 31.42 32.80
CA GLU A 786 -33.85 32.46 32.21
C GLU A 786 -32.51 32.49 32.97
N SER A 787 -31.40 32.40 32.24
CA SER A 787 -30.10 31.93 32.77
C SER A 787 -29.37 33.00 33.59
N ALA A 788 -29.81 33.18 34.83
CA ALA A 788 -29.05 33.87 35.87
C ALA A 788 -27.86 33.00 36.34
N GLU A 789 -26.88 32.81 35.47
CA GLU A 789 -25.60 32.20 35.81
C GLU A 789 -24.91 33.01 36.92
N LEU A 790 -24.42 32.33 37.95
CA LEU A 790 -23.59 32.97 38.97
C LEU A 790 -22.13 32.89 38.53
N THR A 791 -21.61 33.97 37.97
CA THR A 791 -20.16 34.13 37.76
C THR A 791 -19.45 34.12 39.12
N ILE A 792 -18.53 33.18 39.29
CA ILE A 792 -17.79 32.98 40.55
C ILE A 792 -16.88 34.20 40.80
N ASN A 793 -16.97 34.78 42.00
CA ASN A 793 -16.03 35.80 42.47
C ASN A 793 -14.83 35.12 43.17
N ASP A 794 -13.62 35.42 42.71
CA ASP A 794 -12.46 34.55 42.90
C ASP A 794 -11.76 34.66 44.26
N CYS A 795 -11.85 35.80 44.98
CA CYS A 795 -11.25 35.92 46.33
C CYS A 795 -11.91 34.98 47.37
N PHE A 796 -13.01 34.30 47.04
CA PHE A 796 -13.64 33.27 47.89
C PHE A 796 -13.20 31.84 47.56
N SER A 797 -12.52 31.60 46.43
CA SER A 797 -12.21 30.25 45.93
C SER A 797 -10.72 29.98 45.73
N VAL A 798 -9.88 31.01 45.55
CA VAL A 798 -8.42 30.85 45.45
C VAL A 798 -7.69 31.85 46.36
N PRO A 799 -6.87 31.39 47.33
CA PRO A 799 -6.02 32.28 48.11
C PRO A 799 -4.82 32.74 47.29
N CYS A 800 -4.45 34.02 47.42
CA CYS A 800 -3.15 34.49 46.95
C CYS A 800 -2.02 33.77 47.74
N LEU A 801 -0.98 33.32 47.04
CA LEU A 801 0.11 32.54 47.60
C LEU A 801 1.21 33.42 48.20
N HIS A 802 2.20 32.80 48.84
CA HIS A 802 3.42 33.45 49.38
C HIS A 802 3.18 34.69 50.27
N GLY A 803 2.03 34.78 50.94
CA GLY A 803 1.69 35.90 51.82
C GLY A 803 1.20 37.17 51.11
N ALA A 804 0.76 37.04 49.86
CA ALA A 804 0.11 38.09 49.08
C ALA A 804 -1.33 38.40 49.56
N SER A 805 -1.87 39.56 49.17
CA SER A 805 -3.18 40.06 49.63
C SER A 805 -4.22 40.14 48.50
N CYS A 806 -5.40 39.52 48.68
CA CYS A 806 -6.49 39.55 47.70
C CYS A 806 -7.31 40.84 47.79
N GLN A 807 -7.55 41.49 46.64
CA GLN A 807 -8.49 42.59 46.48
C GLN A 807 -9.60 42.15 45.51
N ALA A 808 -10.87 42.27 45.93
CA ALA A 808 -12.02 41.95 45.09
C ALA A 808 -12.44 43.17 44.25
N LEU A 809 -12.79 42.94 42.99
CA LEU A 809 -13.25 43.95 42.03
C LEU A 809 -14.72 43.70 41.65
N GLU A 810 -15.38 44.67 41.00
CA GLU A 810 -16.75 44.47 40.49
C GLU A 810 -16.84 43.35 39.45
N ILE A 811 -15.75 43.10 38.72
CA ILE A 811 -15.55 41.92 37.88
C ILE A 811 -14.14 41.38 38.15
N GLY A 812 -14.03 40.26 38.85
CA GLY A 812 -12.78 39.55 39.14
C GLY A 812 -12.09 39.93 40.45
N PHE A 813 -10.78 39.71 40.50
CA PHE A 813 -9.92 39.87 41.68
C PHE A 813 -8.52 40.33 41.27
N SER A 814 -7.71 40.76 42.23
CA SER A 814 -6.29 41.05 42.06
C SER A 814 -5.53 40.64 43.32
N CYS A 815 -4.44 39.88 43.15
CA CYS A 815 -3.51 39.58 44.24
C CYS A 815 -2.36 40.60 44.24
N VAL A 816 -2.10 41.24 45.39
CA VAL A 816 -0.94 42.11 45.59
C VAL A 816 0.20 41.28 46.15
N CYS A 817 1.23 41.05 45.34
CA CYS A 817 2.34 40.16 45.65
C CYS A 817 3.36 40.77 46.61
N GLN A 818 4.12 39.89 47.28
CA GLN A 818 5.37 40.26 47.92
C GLN A 818 6.45 40.52 46.84
N PRO A 819 7.51 41.31 47.13
CA PRO A 819 8.69 41.38 46.27
C PRO A 819 9.27 39.98 46.00
N GLY A 820 9.83 39.76 44.80
CA GLY A 820 10.27 38.44 44.33
C GLY A 820 9.14 37.51 43.82
N TYR A 821 7.87 37.96 43.78
CA TYR A 821 6.75 37.14 43.30
C TYR A 821 5.83 37.88 42.31
N THR A 822 5.32 37.13 41.34
CA THR A 822 4.44 37.58 40.24
C THR A 822 3.39 36.53 39.88
N GLY A 823 2.58 36.78 38.85
CA GLY A 823 1.44 35.94 38.47
C GLY A 823 0.13 36.37 39.13
N ILE A 824 -0.99 35.84 38.64
CA ILE A 824 -2.34 36.30 39.03
C ILE A 824 -2.75 35.87 40.44
N TYR A 825 -2.10 34.87 41.01
CA TYR A 825 -2.25 34.43 42.40
C TYR A 825 -0.97 34.67 43.23
N CYS A 826 0.04 35.36 42.68
CA CYS A 826 1.41 35.43 43.23
C CYS A 826 2.06 34.04 43.36
N GLU A 827 1.76 33.17 42.40
CA GLU A 827 2.18 31.77 42.34
C GLU A 827 3.55 31.56 41.69
N LEU A 828 4.04 32.54 40.93
CA LEU A 828 5.34 32.52 40.28
C LEU A 828 6.34 33.30 41.13
N GLU A 829 7.50 32.72 41.38
CA GLU A 829 8.71 33.47 41.72
C GLU A 829 9.12 34.33 40.50
N VAL A 830 9.76 35.46 40.75
CA VAL A 830 10.39 36.27 39.69
C VAL A 830 11.80 35.73 39.51
N ASP A 831 12.05 35.04 38.39
CA ASP A 831 13.40 34.68 37.97
C ASP A 831 14.17 35.98 37.68
N GLU A 832 15.00 36.41 38.62
CA GLU A 832 15.80 37.63 38.48
C GLU A 832 16.95 37.42 37.47
N CYS A 833 17.31 36.16 37.18
CA CYS A 833 18.26 35.77 36.14
C CYS A 833 17.73 35.92 34.70
N GLU A 834 16.41 35.97 34.43
CA GLU A 834 15.85 36.29 33.10
C GLU A 834 16.35 37.66 32.59
N SER A 835 16.65 38.59 33.51
CA SER A 835 17.22 39.91 33.18
C SER A 835 18.65 39.86 32.62
N LYS A 836 19.29 38.68 32.64
CA LYS A 836 20.69 38.41 32.27
C LYS A 836 21.70 39.33 32.96
N PRO A 837 21.74 39.37 34.31
CA PRO A 837 22.59 40.29 35.05
C PRO A 837 24.06 39.84 35.09
N CYS A 838 24.34 38.55 34.86
CA CYS A 838 25.70 38.02 34.80
C CYS A 838 26.26 38.16 33.38
N LEU A 839 27.41 38.81 33.27
CA LEU A 839 28.08 39.10 32.01
C LEU A 839 29.03 37.96 31.60
N ASN A 840 29.62 38.08 30.41
CA ASN A 840 30.78 37.26 29.99
C ASN A 840 30.54 35.73 30.02
N GLY A 841 29.27 35.33 29.80
CA GLY A 841 28.84 33.93 29.84
C GLY A 841 28.81 33.29 31.24
N GLY A 842 28.99 34.07 32.31
CA GLY A 842 28.88 33.60 33.68
C GLY A 842 27.48 33.06 33.99
N SER A 843 27.41 31.91 34.66
CA SER A 843 26.15 31.26 35.01
C SER A 843 25.46 32.01 36.15
N CYS A 844 24.22 32.44 35.91
CA CYS A 844 23.37 33.05 36.93
C CYS A 844 22.66 31.96 37.76
N GLN A 845 22.63 32.13 39.07
CA GLN A 845 21.78 31.38 39.99
C GLN A 845 20.77 32.35 40.63
N ASP A 846 19.51 31.95 40.58
CA ASP A 846 18.35 32.67 41.11
C ASP A 846 18.19 32.45 42.63
N GLU A 847 17.76 33.48 43.37
CA GLU A 847 17.42 33.44 44.80
C GLU A 847 16.23 34.40 45.06
N ILE A 848 15.32 34.12 45.99
CA ILE A 848 14.09 34.93 46.18
C ILE A 848 14.41 36.44 46.36
N ASN A 849 14.06 37.28 45.36
CA ASN A 849 14.34 38.72 45.32
C ASN A 849 15.87 39.03 45.26
N ALA A 850 16.68 38.19 44.62
CA ALA A 850 18.13 38.28 44.50
C ALA A 850 18.69 37.40 43.37
N TYR A 851 19.97 37.55 43.04
CA TYR A 851 20.66 36.65 42.12
C TYR A 851 22.15 36.58 42.44
N LYS A 852 22.83 35.58 41.87
CA LYS A 852 24.25 35.32 42.10
C LYS A 852 24.96 34.81 40.85
N CYS A 853 26.09 35.41 40.51
CA CYS A 853 26.87 35.03 39.34
C CYS A 853 28.01 34.06 39.68
N PHE A 854 28.22 33.07 38.80
CA PHE A 854 29.37 32.16 38.81
C PHE A 854 30.16 32.34 37.52
N CYS A 855 31.39 32.84 37.63
CA CYS A 855 32.15 33.27 36.46
C CYS A 855 32.79 32.10 35.70
N THR A 856 32.77 32.22 34.39
CA THR A 856 33.51 31.41 33.42
C THR A 856 35.02 31.53 33.65
N PRO A 857 35.82 30.49 33.38
CA PRO A 857 37.28 30.59 33.42
C PRO A 857 37.76 31.73 32.51
N GLY A 858 38.67 32.56 33.01
CA GLY A 858 39.08 33.82 32.38
C GLY A 858 38.42 35.08 32.97
N TYR A 859 37.33 34.96 33.74
CA TYR A 859 36.62 36.12 34.29
C TYR A 859 36.40 36.09 35.81
N SER A 860 36.18 37.27 36.40
CA SER A 860 35.93 37.52 37.82
C SER A 860 35.07 38.77 38.02
N GLY A 861 34.67 39.09 39.26
CA GLY A 861 33.78 40.24 39.57
C GLY A 861 32.49 39.81 40.28
N GLU A 862 31.60 40.77 40.55
CA GLU A 862 30.27 40.50 41.16
C GLU A 862 29.23 40.11 40.10
N HIS A 863 29.42 40.58 38.87
CA HIS A 863 28.65 40.26 37.67
C HIS A 863 29.53 39.61 36.59
N CYS A 864 30.71 39.12 36.97
CA CYS A 864 31.73 38.53 36.10
C CYS A 864 32.34 39.52 35.07
N GLU A 865 32.35 40.80 35.42
CA GLU A 865 32.71 41.95 34.58
C GLU A 865 34.23 42.17 34.36
N ILE A 866 35.10 41.42 35.05
CA ILE A 866 36.55 41.64 35.12
C ILE A 866 37.31 40.48 34.45
N ASP A 867 37.97 40.75 33.32
CA ASP A 867 38.86 39.83 32.60
C ASP A 867 40.15 39.55 33.41
N VAL A 868 40.79 38.40 33.19
CA VAL A 868 41.94 37.90 33.99
C VAL A 868 43.18 37.75 33.11
N ASP A 869 44.10 38.71 33.25
CA ASP A 869 45.32 38.84 32.41
C ASP A 869 46.24 37.61 32.48
N ASP A 870 46.19 36.78 31.43
CA ASP A 870 46.99 35.56 31.24
C ASP A 870 48.43 35.87 30.81
N CYS A 871 48.73 37.09 30.36
CA CYS A 871 50.07 37.51 29.96
C CYS A 871 51.00 37.87 31.14
N LEU A 872 50.49 37.98 32.37
CA LEU A 872 51.26 38.26 33.60
C LEU A 872 52.40 37.27 33.90
N PHE A 873 52.46 36.12 33.21
CA PHE A 873 53.47 35.07 33.39
C PHE A 873 54.50 34.96 32.24
N GLU A 874 54.56 35.94 31.33
CA GLU A 874 55.52 36.02 30.19
C GLU A 874 55.66 34.74 29.33
N PRO A 875 54.56 34.15 28.79
CA PRO A 875 54.59 32.82 28.16
C PRO A 875 55.18 32.75 26.72
N CYS A 876 55.74 33.84 26.18
CA CYS A 876 56.13 33.96 24.77
C CYS A 876 57.66 33.98 24.56
N PHE A 877 58.18 33.19 23.60
CA PHE A 877 59.62 33.11 23.34
C PHE A 877 60.14 34.14 22.33
N ASN A 878 61.48 34.22 22.20
CA ASN A 878 62.20 35.00 21.18
C ASN A 878 61.86 36.51 21.12
N GLY A 879 61.39 37.09 22.23
CA GLY A 879 60.99 38.50 22.28
C GLY A 879 59.65 38.81 21.61
N ALA A 880 58.83 37.78 21.34
CA ALA A 880 57.46 37.94 20.88
C ALA A 880 56.61 38.70 21.91
N THR A 881 55.70 39.56 21.44
CA THR A 881 54.80 40.31 22.31
C THR A 881 53.61 39.45 22.70
N CYS A 882 53.42 39.24 24.01
CA CYS A 882 52.21 38.61 24.54
C CYS A 882 51.02 39.58 24.39
N PHE A 883 49.91 39.08 23.86
CA PHE A 883 48.62 39.76 23.87
C PHE A 883 47.62 38.89 24.61
N ASP A 884 47.06 39.48 25.66
CA ASP A 884 46.08 38.86 26.54
C ASP A 884 44.77 38.55 25.81
N ARG A 885 44.04 37.53 26.28
CA ARG A 885 42.73 37.13 25.77
C ARG A 885 41.93 36.48 26.89
N ILE A 886 40.61 36.56 26.75
CA ILE A 886 39.65 35.78 27.52
C ILE A 886 40.07 34.29 27.55
N ASN A 887 40.51 33.82 28.72
CA ASN A 887 40.92 32.43 28.97
C ASN A 887 42.07 31.92 28.07
N GLY A 888 43.07 32.75 27.81
CA GLY A 888 44.32 32.36 27.14
C GLY A 888 45.15 33.55 26.64
N PHE A 889 46.19 33.29 25.85
CA PHE A 889 47.06 34.36 25.33
C PHE A 889 47.44 34.11 23.86
N TYR A 890 47.93 35.15 23.18
CA TYR A 890 48.46 35.08 21.83
C TYR A 890 49.84 35.75 21.74
N CYS A 891 50.85 34.98 21.36
CA CYS A 891 52.18 35.50 21.06
C CYS A 891 52.23 36.08 19.64
N LYS A 892 52.43 37.39 19.52
CA LYS A 892 52.74 38.02 18.24
C LYS A 892 54.23 37.89 17.95
N CYS A 893 54.58 37.05 16.98
CA CYS A 893 55.97 36.77 16.64
C CYS A 893 56.69 37.97 16.00
N PRO A 894 58.00 38.14 16.26
CA PRO A 894 58.87 38.96 15.42
C PRO A 894 58.94 38.37 14.01
N ALA A 895 59.39 39.19 13.05
CA ALA A 895 59.70 38.69 11.70
C ALA A 895 60.75 37.56 11.76
N GLY A 896 60.65 36.59 10.84
CA GLY A 896 61.49 35.39 10.79
C GLY A 896 61.10 34.28 11.78
N PHE A 897 60.17 34.51 12.71
CA PHE A 897 59.76 33.50 13.69
C PHE A 897 58.29 33.07 13.55
N VAL A 898 58.05 31.78 13.75
CA VAL A 898 56.74 31.12 13.57
C VAL A 898 56.49 30.07 14.65
N GLY A 899 55.23 29.65 14.79
CA GLY A 899 54.75 28.72 15.82
C GLY A 899 53.93 29.42 16.90
N PRO A 900 53.13 28.67 17.69
CA PRO A 900 52.18 29.24 18.65
C PRO A 900 52.83 30.05 19.79
N LEU A 901 54.10 29.75 20.11
CA LEU A 901 54.92 30.49 21.07
C LEU A 901 56.12 31.17 20.40
N CYS A 902 56.09 31.32 19.06
CA CYS A 902 57.12 31.92 18.22
C CYS A 902 58.49 31.23 18.29
N GLN A 903 58.47 29.90 18.44
CA GLN A 903 59.64 29.10 18.81
C GLN A 903 60.49 28.58 17.65
N TYR A 904 60.08 28.74 16.39
CA TYR A 904 60.80 28.24 15.20
C TYR A 904 61.25 29.38 14.28
N ASN A 905 62.46 29.32 13.72
CA ASN A 905 62.88 30.19 12.62
C ASN A 905 62.23 29.75 11.30
N ILE A 906 61.98 30.69 10.40
CA ILE A 906 61.59 30.45 9.01
C ILE A 906 62.87 30.30 8.18
N ASP A 907 62.95 29.28 7.34
CA ASP A 907 63.99 29.14 6.31
C ASP A 907 63.49 29.88 5.06
N GLU A 908 64.14 30.98 4.71
CA GLU A 908 63.75 31.83 3.59
C GLU A 908 64.42 31.42 2.26
N CYS A 909 65.35 30.45 2.27
CA CYS A 909 66.00 29.92 1.08
C CYS A 909 65.16 28.92 0.29
N ILE A 910 64.23 28.20 0.94
CA ILE A 910 63.39 27.15 0.31
C ILE A 910 62.64 27.62 -0.95
N SER A 911 62.34 28.92 -1.07
CA SER A 911 61.68 29.50 -2.25
C SER A 911 62.59 29.75 -3.46
N ASN A 912 63.91 29.50 -3.37
CA ASN A 912 64.93 29.84 -4.37
C ASN A 912 64.85 31.33 -4.85
N PRO A 913 65.01 32.31 -3.95
CA PRO A 913 64.72 33.72 -4.27
C PRO A 913 65.76 34.45 -5.14
N CYS A 914 66.97 33.90 -5.31
CA CYS A 914 68.02 34.48 -6.16
C CYS A 914 67.74 34.21 -7.64
N GLN A 915 68.02 35.20 -8.48
CA GLN A 915 67.77 35.20 -9.91
C GLN A 915 69.10 35.20 -10.70
N ASN A 916 69.04 35.07 -12.02
CA ASN A 916 70.22 35.15 -12.92
C ASN A 916 71.40 34.26 -12.48
N ASP A 917 71.10 33.01 -12.10
CA ASP A 917 72.02 31.98 -11.59
C ASP A 917 72.81 32.37 -10.31
N GLY A 918 72.32 33.34 -9.53
CA GLY A 918 72.87 33.72 -8.22
C GLY A 918 72.66 32.67 -7.12
N PHE A 919 73.55 32.65 -6.12
CA PHE A 919 73.57 31.65 -5.04
C PHE A 919 72.99 32.18 -3.72
N CYS A 920 72.13 31.40 -3.04
CA CYS A 920 71.35 31.85 -1.88
C CYS A 920 71.92 31.38 -0.53
N VAL A 921 71.83 32.22 0.51
CA VAL A 921 72.24 31.92 1.89
C VAL A 921 71.20 32.42 2.91
N ASP A 922 70.81 31.53 3.83
CA ASP A 922 69.76 31.74 4.84
C ASP A 922 70.26 32.57 6.04
N LEU A 923 69.39 33.42 6.59
CA LEU A 923 69.62 34.24 7.78
C LEU A 923 68.31 34.32 8.61
N ILE A 924 68.35 34.97 9.77
CA ILE A 924 67.14 35.17 10.58
C ILE A 924 66.30 36.30 9.97
N ALA A 925 65.07 35.98 9.54
CA ALA A 925 64.11 36.90 8.91
C ALA A 925 64.60 37.54 7.59
N ASN A 926 65.56 36.89 6.92
CA ASN A 926 66.30 37.44 5.80
C ASN A 926 67.06 36.34 5.02
N TYR A 927 67.48 36.66 3.81
CA TYR A 927 68.45 35.88 3.03
C TYR A 927 69.37 36.85 2.28
N THR A 928 70.46 36.33 1.72
CA THR A 928 71.35 37.08 0.82
C THR A 928 71.71 36.25 -0.40
N CYS A 929 71.93 36.94 -1.54
CA CYS A 929 72.35 36.34 -2.79
C CYS A 929 73.76 36.80 -3.19
N ASP A 930 74.57 35.90 -3.73
CA ASP A 930 75.84 36.21 -4.42
C ASP A 930 75.59 36.25 -5.93
N CYS A 931 76.07 37.29 -6.62
CA CYS A 931 75.59 37.69 -7.95
C CYS A 931 76.64 37.63 -9.08
N MET A 932 76.15 37.41 -10.30
CA MET A 932 76.95 37.39 -11.54
C MET A 932 77.27 38.81 -12.06
N LEU A 933 78.39 38.94 -12.77
CA LEU A 933 78.86 40.23 -13.32
C LEU A 933 77.86 40.82 -14.32
N GLY A 934 77.60 42.13 -14.18
CA GLY A 934 76.61 42.87 -14.97
C GLY A 934 75.28 43.10 -14.23
N PHE A 935 75.04 42.35 -13.15
CA PHE A 935 73.85 42.47 -12.31
C PHE A 935 74.21 42.85 -10.87
N GLU A 936 73.32 43.61 -10.23
CA GLU A 936 73.34 43.91 -8.81
C GLU A 936 71.94 43.70 -8.19
N GLY A 937 71.67 44.34 -7.05
CA GLY A 937 70.45 44.11 -6.28
C GLY A 937 70.58 43.03 -5.20
N ARG A 938 69.49 42.76 -4.49
CA ARG A 938 69.47 41.85 -3.33
C ARG A 938 69.32 40.39 -3.73
N ASN A 939 68.74 40.18 -4.90
CA ASN A 939 68.37 38.91 -5.51
C ASN A 939 69.09 38.70 -6.86
N CYS A 940 70.07 39.54 -7.20
CA CYS A 940 70.75 39.58 -8.50
C CYS A 940 69.80 39.96 -9.64
N GLU A 941 68.78 40.78 -9.32
CA GLU A 941 67.63 41.13 -10.13
C GLU A 941 67.79 42.43 -10.93
N ILE A 942 68.79 43.26 -10.61
CA ILE A 942 68.95 44.61 -11.17
C ILE A 942 70.02 44.60 -12.27
N ASN A 943 69.65 44.99 -13.50
CA ASN A 943 70.61 45.39 -14.54
C ASN A 943 71.21 46.77 -14.21
N ILE A 944 72.48 46.99 -14.56
CA ILE A 944 73.15 48.28 -14.33
C ILE A 944 72.67 49.30 -15.40
N ASP A 945 72.10 50.42 -14.94
CA ASP A 945 71.40 51.44 -15.75
C ASP A 945 72.34 52.45 -16.46
N ASP A 946 72.35 52.42 -17.80
CA ASP A 946 73.08 53.35 -18.68
C ASP A 946 72.28 54.64 -19.00
N CYS A 947 70.97 54.66 -18.78
CA CYS A 947 70.09 55.83 -18.91
C CYS A 947 70.33 56.92 -17.86
N ALA A 948 71.04 56.61 -16.76
CA ALA A 948 71.34 57.51 -15.63
C ALA A 948 71.92 58.89 -16.03
N SER A 949 72.46 59.05 -17.24
CA SER A 949 72.96 60.32 -17.79
C SER A 949 71.88 61.30 -18.31
N SER A 950 70.60 60.90 -18.36
CA SER A 950 69.42 61.73 -18.74
C SER A 950 69.48 62.41 -20.14
N PRO A 951 69.50 61.64 -21.24
CA PRO A 951 69.73 62.17 -22.60
C PRO A 951 68.51 62.80 -23.31
N CYS A 952 67.28 62.29 -23.13
CA CYS A 952 66.09 62.64 -23.93
C CYS A 952 65.52 64.07 -23.67
N LYS A 953 64.51 64.53 -24.43
CA LYS A 953 63.86 65.86 -24.28
C LYS A 953 62.33 65.75 -24.19
N ASN A 954 61.64 66.86 -23.92
CA ASN A 954 60.18 66.96 -23.76
C ASN A 954 59.53 65.88 -22.84
N ASN A 955 60.21 65.51 -21.74
CA ASN A 955 59.81 64.41 -20.84
C ASN A 955 59.63 63.03 -21.53
N ALA A 956 60.21 62.83 -22.71
CA ALA A 956 60.34 61.51 -23.33
C ALA A 956 61.13 60.56 -22.44
N THR A 957 60.69 59.30 -22.41
CA THR A 957 61.25 58.25 -21.56
C THR A 957 62.60 57.80 -22.11
N CYS A 958 63.64 57.81 -21.26
CA CYS A 958 64.85 57.04 -21.54
C CYS A 958 64.58 55.58 -21.18
N VAL A 959 64.85 54.66 -22.09
CA VAL A 959 64.72 53.21 -21.90
C VAL A 959 66.12 52.61 -21.89
N ASP A 960 66.46 51.98 -20.77
CA ASP A 960 67.69 51.23 -20.54
C ASP A 960 67.62 49.84 -21.20
N ASP A 961 68.76 49.33 -21.65
CA ASP A 961 68.97 48.01 -22.23
C ASP A 961 70.38 47.52 -21.82
N VAL A 962 70.67 46.24 -21.93
CA VAL A 962 71.91 45.65 -21.37
C VAL A 962 73.14 46.20 -22.11
N MET A 963 73.79 47.18 -21.49
CA MET A 963 74.94 47.97 -21.98
C MET A 963 74.64 49.13 -22.97
N PHE A 964 73.40 49.63 -23.12
CA PHE A 964 73.09 50.89 -23.86
C PHE A 964 71.68 51.47 -23.59
N PHE A 965 71.32 52.62 -24.20
CA PHE A 965 69.99 53.27 -24.03
C PHE A 965 69.27 53.68 -25.33
N LYS A 966 67.96 53.96 -25.22
CA LYS A 966 67.03 54.47 -26.27
C LYS A 966 66.12 55.60 -25.70
N CYS A 967 65.53 56.45 -26.56
CA CYS A 967 64.46 57.39 -26.18
C CYS A 967 63.09 56.99 -26.76
N GLU A 968 62.00 57.25 -26.02
CA GLU A 968 60.60 57.02 -26.45
C GLU A 968 59.69 58.23 -26.17
N CYS A 969 58.98 58.70 -27.20
CA CYS A 969 58.21 59.94 -27.16
C CYS A 969 56.86 59.80 -26.45
N LEU A 970 56.46 60.83 -25.72
CA LEU A 970 55.11 60.94 -25.16
C LEU A 970 54.08 61.16 -26.28
N ALA A 971 52.87 60.63 -26.09
CA ALA A 971 51.76 60.86 -27.01
C ALA A 971 51.51 62.38 -27.20
N GLY A 972 51.19 62.78 -28.42
CA GLY A 972 51.17 64.19 -28.84
C GLY A 972 52.52 64.73 -29.34
N TYR A 973 53.64 64.00 -29.17
CA TYR A 973 54.97 64.48 -29.57
C TYR A 973 55.77 63.53 -30.50
N GLU A 974 56.58 64.10 -31.40
CA GLU A 974 57.47 63.37 -32.34
C GLU A 974 58.90 63.96 -32.43
N GLY A 975 59.87 63.17 -32.89
CA GLY A 975 61.30 63.55 -33.07
C GLY A 975 62.28 62.50 -32.53
N GLU A 976 63.57 62.57 -32.89
CA GLU A 976 64.60 61.65 -32.32
C GLU A 976 64.89 61.94 -30.84
N LEU A 977 64.65 63.17 -30.39
CA LEU A 977 64.64 63.55 -28.97
C LEU A 977 63.23 64.00 -28.53
N CYS A 978 62.22 63.80 -29.37
CA CYS A 978 60.78 64.04 -29.15
C CYS A 978 60.36 65.52 -29.08
N GLU A 979 60.91 66.35 -29.97
CA GLU A 979 60.87 67.81 -29.90
C GLU A 979 59.67 68.55 -30.56
N ILE A 980 58.71 67.87 -31.21
CA ILE A 980 57.62 68.45 -32.05
C ILE A 980 56.23 68.05 -31.53
N ASP A 981 55.19 68.90 -31.64
CA ASP A 981 53.81 68.74 -31.07
C ASP A 981 52.72 68.50 -32.16
N ILE A 982 51.59 67.85 -31.81
CA ILE A 982 50.53 67.33 -32.73
C ILE A 982 49.16 68.05 -32.50
N ASN A 983 48.17 67.83 -33.37
CA ASN A 983 46.83 68.41 -33.26
C ASN A 983 45.69 67.37 -33.47
N GLU A 984 44.98 67.01 -32.41
CA GLU A 984 43.98 65.93 -32.42
C GLU A 984 42.57 66.35 -32.89
N CYS A 985 42.29 67.64 -33.07
CA CYS A 985 40.98 68.12 -33.55
C CYS A 985 40.72 68.00 -35.07
N GLN A 986 41.65 67.48 -35.88
CA GLN A 986 41.45 67.28 -37.31
C GLN A 986 41.66 65.81 -37.74
N PRO A 987 40.66 65.16 -38.39
CA PRO A 987 39.31 65.65 -38.72
C PRO A 987 38.33 65.64 -37.52
N GLN A 988 37.26 66.43 -37.61
CA GLN A 988 36.23 66.60 -36.58
C GLN A 988 35.64 65.25 -36.05
N PRO A 989 35.82 64.90 -34.77
CA PRO A 989 35.46 63.57 -34.25
C PRO A 989 34.11 63.47 -33.50
N CYS A 990 33.52 64.59 -33.05
CA CYS A 990 32.31 64.58 -32.21
C CYS A 990 31.01 64.37 -33.00
N MET A 991 30.07 63.59 -32.45
CA MET A 991 28.81 63.22 -33.12
C MET A 991 27.62 64.10 -32.69
N ASN A 992 26.45 63.90 -33.32
CA ASN A 992 25.15 64.46 -32.92
C ASN A 992 25.12 65.99 -32.70
N GLY A 993 25.95 66.74 -33.43
CA GLY A 993 26.04 68.20 -33.34
C GLY A 993 26.89 68.73 -32.17
N ALA A 994 27.58 67.85 -31.45
CA ALA A 994 28.44 68.22 -30.32
C ALA A 994 29.66 69.04 -30.76
N THR A 995 30.07 69.97 -29.89
CA THR A 995 31.25 70.84 -30.14
C THR A 995 32.53 70.15 -29.66
N CYS A 996 33.57 70.17 -30.49
CA CYS A 996 34.90 69.61 -30.18
C CYS A 996 35.85 70.67 -29.62
N VAL A 997 36.75 70.28 -28.72
CA VAL A 997 37.81 71.13 -28.13
C VAL A 997 39.13 70.36 -28.06
N ASP A 998 40.18 70.99 -28.57
CA ASP A 998 41.54 70.46 -28.76
C ASP A 998 42.39 70.49 -27.48
N LYS A 999 43.28 69.49 -27.30
CA LYS A 999 44.23 69.37 -26.19
C LYS A 999 45.42 68.49 -26.60
N ILE A 1000 46.54 68.63 -25.89
CA ILE A 1000 47.70 67.74 -26.02
C ILE A 1000 47.25 66.26 -25.91
N ALA A 1001 47.44 65.50 -26.99
CA ALA A 1001 47.11 64.07 -27.12
C ALA A 1001 45.63 63.69 -26.91
N ALA A 1002 44.69 64.64 -26.96
CA ALA A 1002 43.27 64.36 -26.70
C ALA A 1002 42.32 65.47 -27.22
N PHE A 1003 41.06 65.12 -27.45
CA PHE A 1003 39.99 66.11 -27.65
C PHE A 1003 38.86 65.93 -26.62
N LYS A 1004 37.91 66.86 -26.57
CA LYS A 1004 36.67 66.71 -25.78
C LYS A 1004 35.44 67.18 -26.56
N CYS A 1005 34.39 66.35 -26.54
CA CYS A 1005 33.05 66.68 -27.03
C CYS A 1005 32.16 67.31 -25.94
N LEU A 1006 31.17 68.10 -26.36
CA LEU A 1006 30.15 68.73 -25.51
C LEU A 1006 28.74 68.42 -26.03
N CYS A 1007 27.98 67.64 -25.27
CA CYS A 1007 26.75 66.98 -25.73
C CYS A 1007 25.48 67.82 -25.56
N PRO A 1008 24.47 67.67 -26.45
CA PRO A 1008 23.11 68.16 -26.22
C PRO A 1008 22.41 67.41 -25.07
N PRO A 1009 21.45 68.02 -24.36
CA PRO A 1009 20.59 67.29 -23.44
C PRO A 1009 19.79 66.19 -24.18
N SER A 1010 19.44 65.14 -23.44
CA SER A 1010 18.96 63.83 -23.93
C SER A 1010 20.01 62.90 -24.56
N TYR A 1011 21.26 63.34 -24.78
CA TYR A 1011 22.36 62.47 -25.21
C TYR A 1011 23.51 62.40 -24.21
N VAL A 1012 24.09 61.21 -24.05
CA VAL A 1012 25.20 60.89 -23.13
C VAL A 1012 26.22 59.97 -23.82
N GLY A 1013 27.45 59.89 -23.28
CA GLY A 1013 28.58 59.21 -23.92
C GLY A 1013 29.66 60.21 -24.35
N ASP A 1014 30.91 59.74 -24.50
CA ASP A 1014 32.07 60.62 -24.69
C ASP A 1014 32.14 61.25 -26.09
N LEU A 1015 31.42 60.69 -27.07
CA LEU A 1015 31.19 61.27 -28.40
C LEU A 1015 29.75 61.77 -28.59
N CYS A 1016 28.93 61.72 -27.54
CA CYS A 1016 27.52 62.14 -27.45
C CYS A 1016 26.52 61.20 -28.16
N GLU A 1017 26.68 59.89 -27.98
CA GLU A 1017 26.09 58.83 -28.82
C GLU A 1017 24.89 58.04 -28.25
N THR A 1018 24.55 58.15 -26.96
CA THR A 1018 23.59 57.25 -26.25
C THR A 1018 22.38 57.99 -25.64
N GLU A 1019 21.23 57.30 -25.51
CA GLU A 1019 19.93 57.80 -24.99
C GLU A 1019 19.42 56.92 -23.80
N LEU A 1020 18.46 57.37 -22.97
CA LEU A 1020 18.14 56.80 -21.63
C LEU A 1020 16.76 56.12 -21.47
N SER A 1021 16.61 55.24 -20.45
CA SER A 1021 15.47 54.32 -20.23
C SER A 1021 14.88 54.33 -18.80
N SER A 1022 13.92 53.45 -18.46
CA SER A 1022 12.82 53.74 -17.51
C SER A 1022 12.49 52.73 -16.37
N ASP A 1023 13.47 52.18 -15.64
CA ASP A 1023 13.24 51.34 -14.44
C ASP A 1023 13.43 52.13 -13.12
N PHE A 1024 12.69 51.77 -12.05
CA PHE A 1024 12.73 52.49 -10.75
C PHE A 1024 12.40 51.60 -9.53
N LEU A 1025 12.60 52.14 -8.31
CA LEU A 1025 12.47 51.44 -7.03
C LEU A 1025 11.61 52.26 -6.04
N LEU A 1026 10.85 51.56 -5.17
CA LEU A 1026 9.92 52.16 -4.20
C LEU A 1026 10.45 52.08 -2.76
N HIS A 1027 10.18 53.12 -1.97
CA HIS A 1027 10.70 53.27 -0.60
C HIS A 1027 9.63 53.85 0.34
N PHE A 1028 9.22 53.06 1.33
CA PHE A 1028 8.27 53.49 2.37
C PHE A 1028 9.05 54.21 3.51
N PRO A 1029 8.68 55.44 3.90
CA PRO A 1029 9.46 56.24 4.85
C PRO A 1029 9.27 55.87 6.33
N SER A 1030 8.19 55.18 6.69
CA SER A 1030 7.88 54.79 8.08
C SER A 1030 7.09 53.48 8.17
N SER A 1031 6.85 53.00 9.40
CA SER A 1031 5.97 51.87 9.69
C SER A 1031 4.72 52.33 10.43
N GLY A 1032 3.57 52.30 9.76
CA GLY A 1032 2.29 52.69 10.36
C GLY A 1032 1.09 52.46 9.44
N ILE A 1033 -0.09 52.36 10.04
CA ILE A 1033 -1.38 52.02 9.39
C ILE A 1033 -1.93 53.05 8.38
N LEU A 1034 -1.13 54.06 8.01
CA LEU A 1034 -1.49 55.16 7.10
C LEU A 1034 -0.34 55.55 6.15
N ASP A 1035 0.77 54.79 6.12
CA ASP A 1035 1.88 55.08 5.21
C ASP A 1035 1.68 54.37 3.85
N PHE A 1036 1.88 55.07 2.76
CA PHE A 1036 1.69 54.58 1.39
C PHE A 1036 2.56 55.35 0.39
N VAL A 1037 2.89 54.71 -0.74
CA VAL A 1037 3.68 55.33 -1.82
C VAL A 1037 2.81 55.45 -3.08
N GLN A 1038 2.54 56.68 -3.50
CA GLN A 1038 1.72 56.98 -4.67
C GLN A 1038 2.58 57.03 -5.96
N LEU A 1039 2.06 56.49 -7.07
CA LEU A 1039 2.80 56.24 -8.31
C LEU A 1039 2.60 57.32 -9.40
N ASP A 1040 2.62 58.59 -9.01
CA ASP A 1040 2.20 59.73 -9.85
C ASP A 1040 3.06 60.02 -11.10
N TYR A 1041 4.20 59.35 -11.27
CA TYR A 1041 5.22 59.69 -12.27
C TYR A 1041 5.42 58.63 -13.38
N LEU A 1042 4.54 57.64 -13.46
CA LEU A 1042 4.57 56.62 -14.52
C LEU A 1042 4.22 57.24 -15.89
N PRO A 1043 5.08 57.11 -16.93
CA PRO A 1043 4.82 57.70 -18.25
C PRO A 1043 3.81 56.91 -19.10
N ARG A 1044 3.25 55.82 -18.57
CA ARG A 1044 2.24 54.94 -19.21
C ARG A 1044 1.37 54.28 -18.14
N GLU A 1045 0.13 53.95 -18.51
CA GLU A 1045 -0.76 53.09 -17.74
C GLU A 1045 -0.17 51.67 -17.60
N LEU A 1046 -0.32 51.04 -16.44
CA LEU A 1046 0.14 49.67 -16.17
C LEU A 1046 -1.03 48.69 -16.31
N SER A 1047 -0.84 47.63 -17.11
CA SER A 1047 -1.84 46.57 -17.29
C SER A 1047 -1.67 45.39 -16.33
N GLU A 1048 -0.44 45.14 -15.85
CA GLU A 1048 -0.08 44.08 -14.93
C GLU A 1048 1.03 44.60 -13.99
N VAL A 1049 1.09 44.10 -12.76
CA VAL A 1049 2.10 44.47 -11.76
C VAL A 1049 2.57 43.23 -11.00
N THR A 1050 3.87 42.99 -10.98
CA THR A 1050 4.51 41.90 -10.22
C THR A 1050 5.30 42.49 -9.06
N VAL A 1051 4.95 42.13 -7.83
CA VAL A 1051 5.61 42.63 -6.61
C VAL A 1051 6.37 41.50 -5.93
N CYS A 1052 7.62 41.78 -5.53
CA CYS A 1052 8.42 40.92 -4.65
C CYS A 1052 8.82 41.74 -3.42
N PHE A 1053 8.59 41.22 -2.22
CA PHE A 1053 8.91 41.89 -0.97
C PHE A 1053 9.39 40.89 0.09
N TRP A 1054 10.10 41.41 1.10
CA TRP A 1054 10.58 40.65 2.25
C TRP A 1054 10.21 41.41 3.53
N MET A 1055 9.80 40.70 4.57
CA MET A 1055 9.35 41.29 5.84
C MET A 1055 10.00 40.59 7.03
N LEU A 1056 10.37 41.37 8.05
CA LEU A 1056 10.84 40.91 9.34
C LEU A 1056 10.04 41.63 10.44
N THR A 1057 9.21 40.89 11.17
CA THR A 1057 8.43 41.43 12.30
C THR A 1057 9.11 41.16 13.64
N THR A 1058 8.96 42.09 14.58
CA THR A 1058 9.34 41.93 15.99
C THR A 1058 8.14 41.60 16.89
N ASP A 1059 6.91 41.80 16.41
CA ASP A 1059 5.68 41.45 17.14
C ASP A 1059 5.34 39.95 16.97
N LYS A 1060 4.78 39.37 18.02
CA LYS A 1060 4.36 37.95 18.13
C LYS A 1060 3.01 37.79 18.85
N LEU A 1061 2.33 38.89 19.16
CA LEU A 1061 1.17 38.96 20.05
C LEU A 1061 -0.03 39.71 19.44
N HIS A 1062 0.20 40.59 18.46
CA HIS A 1062 -0.85 41.36 17.79
C HIS A 1062 -1.02 40.96 16.32
N TYR A 1063 -2.26 41.01 15.84
CA TYR A 1063 -2.68 40.67 14.46
C TYR A 1063 -2.67 41.91 13.56
N GLY A 1064 -2.46 41.75 12.25
CA GLY A 1064 -2.55 42.87 11.31
C GLY A 1064 -2.22 42.56 9.85
N THR A 1065 -2.48 43.54 8.98
CA THR A 1065 -2.21 43.49 7.53
C THR A 1065 -0.81 44.02 7.21
N PRO A 1066 0.10 43.24 6.60
CA PRO A 1066 1.45 43.68 6.27
C PRO A 1066 1.57 44.37 4.91
N ILE A 1067 0.62 44.17 3.99
CA ILE A 1067 0.53 44.89 2.71
C ILE A 1067 -0.93 44.96 2.24
N SER A 1068 -1.30 46.11 1.68
CA SER A 1068 -2.56 46.33 0.96
C SER A 1068 -2.29 47.15 -0.31
N TYR A 1069 -3.11 46.97 -1.34
CA TYR A 1069 -3.10 47.74 -2.57
C TYR A 1069 -4.51 48.27 -2.89
N ALA A 1070 -4.59 49.48 -3.43
CA ALA A 1070 -5.84 50.15 -3.80
C ALA A 1070 -5.71 50.85 -5.17
N THR A 1071 -6.84 51.09 -5.81
CA THR A 1071 -6.96 51.92 -7.03
C THR A 1071 -8.03 52.99 -6.84
N ASP A 1072 -8.09 53.96 -7.76
CA ASP A 1072 -9.15 54.98 -7.81
C ASP A 1072 -10.58 54.40 -7.91
N GLU A 1073 -10.71 53.10 -8.23
CA GLU A 1073 -12.00 52.40 -8.34
C GLU A 1073 -12.33 51.50 -7.13
N ALA A 1074 -11.33 51.06 -6.35
CA ALA A 1074 -11.53 50.18 -5.19
C ALA A 1074 -10.39 50.19 -4.16
N ASP A 1075 -10.75 50.36 -2.89
CA ASP A 1075 -9.86 50.16 -1.74
C ASP A 1075 -9.56 48.65 -1.51
N ASN A 1076 -8.34 48.34 -1.05
CA ASN A 1076 -7.93 47.01 -0.56
C ASN A 1076 -8.12 45.85 -1.56
N LEU A 1077 -7.92 46.13 -2.85
CA LEU A 1077 -8.01 45.21 -3.99
C LEU A 1077 -7.15 43.95 -3.85
N LEU A 1078 -6.04 44.04 -3.11
CA LEU A 1078 -5.29 42.91 -2.58
C LEU A 1078 -4.95 43.20 -1.11
N THR A 1079 -5.21 42.25 -0.22
CA THR A 1079 -4.89 42.31 1.21
C THR A 1079 -4.26 40.99 1.64
N LEU A 1080 -3.19 41.05 2.45
CA LEU A 1080 -2.61 39.86 3.11
C LEU A 1080 -2.95 39.88 4.62
N THR A 1081 -3.15 38.71 5.23
CA THR A 1081 -3.37 38.54 6.68
C THR A 1081 -2.61 37.30 7.20
N ASP A 1082 -2.62 37.06 8.51
CA ASP A 1082 -1.93 35.93 9.13
C ASP A 1082 -2.82 34.67 9.29
N TYR A 1083 -2.22 33.54 9.65
CA TYR A 1083 -2.89 32.23 9.76
C TYR A 1083 -4.03 32.15 10.80
N SER A 1084 -4.28 33.21 11.56
CA SER A 1084 -5.39 33.33 12.52
C SER A 1084 -6.69 33.89 11.90
N GLY A 1085 -6.59 34.62 10.79
CA GLY A 1085 -7.71 35.34 10.14
C GLY A 1085 -7.27 36.61 9.41
#